data_AF-A0A9D6RJL5-F1
#
_entry.id   AF-A0A9D6RJL5-F1
#
_cell.length_a   1.000
_cell.length_b   1.000
_cell.length_c   1.000
_cell.angle_alpha   90.00
_cell.angle_beta   90.00
_cell.angle_gamma   90.00
#
_symmetry.space_group_name_H-M   'P 1'
#
loop_
_entity.id
_entity.type
_entity.pdbx_description
1 polymer ?
#
loop_
_entity_poly.entity_id
_entity_poly.type
_entity_poly.pdbx_seq_one_letter_code
_entity_poly.pdbx_strand_id
1 'polypeptide(L)'
;MTRVFPSSPRFRFLPRTSSSPALLRTEPRWAWRRAPGWLLPGLLLLLLGAGGLSSQAQVAITEFMAHNTRTLTDEDGDNSDWIEIENQGTASVDLHNWALTDNPSNLRQWKFPSTNLASGELLLVFASGKNRRLPGQPLHTNFKLGNDGDYLALVQADGVTRASEFAPKYPPQLPDISYGFGMDVSQVVLASNGAPSRWLIPTVGNGGDQLGDSWKGGVAAFDDSAWGVSHGAIGFSRTPTNLVAATSLVVRLNFNAPPLGSVVADSKPAGSARNATNNGATWSSFAADAANPPRVREGVMGFDASARSQIVLSPQADLNGAKGTVAFWVKTEGNTGPGSQGAILFDRRSTRGDVLALGDDGRLFVQAQSAAGVVRNSFFSNQPLADGLWHHVAYVYDQSAGGATQLFLDGLLDRSQANSGAWSWDAARPLSIGRSEDPSWRAFEGVLDDFRFYKRALASDEIAALHTGDGGFALPPGATDVGSAVQGQSRSAYLRLPFVVADPAAFALVTLTLNYNDGYVAYLNGQEVARDNAPASLLWDSAAVDVHSGAVTETATFGGVAQSLRVGTNILAIQGLNINADSPDFFVSATVTGTRIGRQTLVPRYFVRPTPGAPNGAGAKDLGPVLTEVSHSPRFPLDGEDLVVTARAGATFNPVARLTLKYRVMFGPTNEVAMDSMATAARATGYSAPPSQPPRPPTAKWFATLSPRPTTMGAYRAGRSSTRRPGLRSIWER
;
A
#
# COMPACT_ATOMS: atom_id res chain seq x y z
N MET A 1 2.46 -68.10 -13.27
CA MET A 1 3.76 -68.41 -12.63
C MET A 1 4.05 -67.28 -11.66
N THR A 2 3.69 -67.30 -10.37
CA THR A 2 3.44 -68.40 -9.40
C THR A 2 4.73 -69.01 -8.83
N ARG A 3 5.26 -68.47 -7.72
CA ARG A 3 5.46 -69.17 -6.41
C ARG A 3 6.07 -68.27 -5.33
N VAL A 4 6.25 -68.86 -4.13
CA VAL A 4 6.51 -68.23 -2.81
C VAL A 4 7.81 -68.79 -2.20
N PHE A 5 8.38 -68.09 -1.19
CA PHE A 5 9.42 -68.45 -0.19
C PHE A 5 9.63 -69.96 0.09
N PRO A 6 10.83 -70.48 0.49
CA PRO A 6 11.42 -70.18 1.83
C PRO A 6 12.93 -70.44 2.16
N SER A 7 13.35 -69.98 3.35
CA SER A 7 14.28 -70.60 4.36
C SER A 7 15.80 -70.88 4.12
N SER A 8 16.55 -70.93 5.24
CA SER A 8 18.01 -71.17 5.42
C SER A 8 18.41 -72.66 5.55
N PRO A 9 19.73 -73.04 5.60
CA PRO A 9 20.33 -73.51 6.87
C PRO A 9 21.88 -73.28 7.06
N ARG A 10 22.52 -74.01 8.02
CA ARG A 10 23.77 -73.71 8.78
C ARG A 10 24.98 -74.68 8.56
N PHE A 11 26.18 -74.29 9.01
CA PHE A 11 27.22 -75.03 9.82
C PHE A 11 27.91 -74.01 10.79
N ARG A 12 28.72 -74.21 11.86
CA ARG A 12 29.66 -75.25 12.44
C ARG A 12 31.10 -75.26 11.86
N PHE A 13 32.20 -75.53 12.59
CA PHE A 13 32.45 -76.17 13.92
C PHE A 13 33.47 -75.41 14.86
N LEU A 14 34.00 -76.06 15.92
CA LEU A 14 34.81 -75.55 17.08
C LEU A 14 36.12 -76.38 17.28
N PRO A 15 37.22 -75.90 17.96
CA PRO A 15 37.41 -75.91 19.46
C PRO A 15 38.11 -74.64 20.06
N ARG A 16 37.87 -74.14 21.30
CA ARG A 16 38.23 -74.55 22.73
C ARG A 16 39.67 -74.13 23.16
N THR A 17 40.00 -73.61 24.38
CA THR A 17 39.52 -73.82 25.78
C THR A 17 39.72 -72.65 26.80
N SER A 18 38.87 -72.57 27.86
CA SER A 18 39.07 -72.03 29.26
C SER A 18 39.46 -70.53 29.50
N SER A 19 39.09 -69.81 30.59
CA SER A 19 38.31 -70.09 31.84
C SER A 19 37.66 -68.80 32.45
N SER A 20 36.94 -68.88 33.58
CA SER A 20 36.14 -67.80 34.25
C SER A 20 36.18 -67.94 35.80
N PRO A 21 35.52 -67.14 36.70
CA PRO A 21 34.53 -66.04 36.57
C PRO A 21 34.99 -64.73 37.33
N ALA A 22 34.26 -63.83 38.05
CA ALA A 22 32.85 -63.74 38.53
C ALA A 22 32.37 -62.33 39.03
N LEU A 23 31.04 -62.11 38.97
CA LEU A 23 30.09 -61.41 39.90
C LEU A 23 30.16 -59.89 40.32
N LEU A 24 28.95 -59.27 40.22
CA LEU A 24 28.23 -58.31 41.11
C LEU A 24 28.60 -56.80 41.27
N ARG A 25 27.70 -55.96 40.69
CA ARG A 25 26.92 -54.80 41.21
C ARG A 25 27.49 -53.73 42.21
N THR A 26 26.87 -52.54 42.06
CA THR A 26 26.66 -51.38 42.99
C THR A 26 27.70 -50.25 43.12
N GLU A 27 27.19 -49.02 42.99
CA GLU A 27 27.79 -47.71 43.32
C GLU A 27 27.81 -47.44 44.83
N PRO A 28 28.77 -46.65 45.34
CA PRO A 28 28.40 -45.59 46.29
C PRO A 28 29.18 -44.26 46.16
N ARG A 29 28.62 -43.22 46.80
CA ARG A 29 29.22 -41.89 47.04
C ARG A 29 30.15 -41.91 48.29
N TRP A 30 30.55 -40.71 48.75
CA TRP A 30 31.13 -40.36 50.09
C TRP A 30 32.56 -40.90 50.41
N ALA A 31 33.43 -40.22 51.19
CA ALA A 31 33.40 -38.86 51.78
C ALA A 31 34.82 -38.34 52.18
N TRP A 32 34.89 -37.02 52.41
CA TRP A 32 35.83 -36.23 53.26
C TRP A 32 37.10 -36.85 53.88
N ARG A 33 38.21 -36.12 53.81
CA ARG A 33 39.23 -36.00 54.88
C ARG A 33 39.65 -34.53 55.11
N ARG A 34 40.15 -34.22 56.32
CA ARG A 34 40.56 -32.88 56.81
C ARG A 34 42.03 -32.90 57.26
N ALA A 35 42.71 -31.74 57.26
CA ALA A 35 43.66 -31.20 58.28
C ALA A 35 44.50 -30.02 57.70
N PRO A 36 45.26 -29.21 58.49
CA PRO A 36 44.73 -28.26 59.48
C PRO A 36 45.48 -26.88 59.58
N GLY A 37 44.77 -25.80 59.97
CA GLY A 37 45.37 -24.52 60.44
C GLY A 37 46.17 -23.71 59.40
N TRP A 38 46.66 -22.49 59.67
CA TRP A 38 46.66 -21.63 60.87
C TRP A 38 46.03 -20.24 60.58
N LEU A 39 45.92 -19.36 61.59
CA LEU A 39 45.23 -18.05 61.52
C LEU A 39 46.19 -16.87 61.28
N LEU A 40 45.75 -15.86 60.51
CA LEU A 40 45.54 -14.45 60.93
C LEU A 40 45.08 -13.58 59.71
N PRO A 41 44.39 -12.43 59.90
CA PRO A 41 43.64 -11.77 58.83
C PRO A 41 44.43 -10.73 58.03
N GLY A 42 44.31 -10.77 56.70
CA GLY A 42 44.69 -9.68 55.80
C GLY A 42 43.48 -8.81 55.45
N LEU A 43 43.58 -7.50 55.70
CA LEU A 43 42.54 -6.51 55.38
C LEU A 43 42.41 -6.34 53.85
N LEU A 44 41.45 -7.03 53.22
CA LEU A 44 41.14 -6.79 51.81
C LEU A 44 40.32 -5.51 51.68
N LEU A 45 40.98 -4.41 51.32
CA LEU A 45 40.30 -3.16 50.98
C LEU A 45 39.42 -3.39 49.75
N LEU A 46 38.10 -3.27 49.90
CA LEU A 46 37.15 -3.44 48.81
C LEU A 46 37.15 -2.16 47.97
N LEU A 47 38.15 -2.07 47.06
CA LEU A 47 38.28 -1.00 46.09
C LEU A 47 37.09 -1.04 45.12
N LEU A 48 36.02 -0.35 45.51
CA LEU A 48 34.95 0.08 44.61
C LEU A 48 35.54 1.05 43.59
N GLY A 49 36.15 0.49 42.54
CA GLY A 49 36.46 1.19 41.32
C GLY A 49 35.15 1.64 40.69
N ALA A 50 34.70 2.85 41.04
CA ALA A 50 33.53 3.51 40.49
C ALA A 50 33.78 3.94 39.03
N GLY A 51 33.98 2.95 38.15
CA GLY A 51 33.87 3.13 36.72
C GLY A 51 32.44 3.58 36.43
N GLY A 52 32.29 4.82 35.98
CA GLY A 52 31.00 5.45 35.79
C GLY A 52 30.15 4.71 34.76
N LEU A 53 29.24 3.86 35.24
CA LEU A 53 28.06 3.51 34.47
C LEU A 53 27.31 4.81 34.21
N SER A 54 27.20 5.21 32.94
CA SER A 54 26.35 6.33 32.56
C SER A 54 24.90 5.97 32.90
N SER A 55 24.38 6.55 33.98
CA SER A 55 22.96 6.53 34.26
C SER A 55 22.27 7.37 33.19
N GLN A 56 21.51 6.70 32.32
CA GLN A 56 20.50 7.36 31.49
C GLN A 56 19.65 8.26 32.40
N ALA A 57 19.45 9.52 32.03
CA ALA A 57 18.79 10.48 32.90
C ALA A 57 17.36 10.02 33.19
N GLN A 58 16.95 10.10 34.47
CA GLN A 58 15.67 9.54 34.90
C GLN A 58 14.47 10.19 34.21
N VAL A 59 14.56 11.46 33.81
CA VAL A 59 13.57 12.13 32.97
C VAL A 59 14.30 12.77 31.79
N ALA A 60 13.80 12.62 30.56
CA ALA A 60 14.44 13.11 29.35
C ALA A 60 13.41 13.61 28.32
N ILE A 61 13.82 14.53 27.43
CA ILE A 61 13.03 14.91 26.24
C ILE A 61 13.02 13.75 25.25
N THR A 62 11.83 13.29 24.88
CA THR A 62 11.61 12.16 23.95
C THR A 62 11.35 12.65 22.53
N GLU A 63 10.42 13.58 22.36
CA GLU A 63 9.99 14.15 21.08
C GLU A 63 9.68 15.65 21.26
N PHE A 64 9.84 16.46 20.22
CA PHE A 64 9.36 17.85 20.18
C PHE A 64 9.04 18.27 18.75
N MET A 65 8.27 19.34 18.59
CA MET A 65 7.96 19.95 17.31
C MET A 65 8.06 21.47 17.41
N ALA A 66 8.94 22.07 16.60
CA ALA A 66 9.15 23.52 16.51
C ALA A 66 8.51 24.17 15.27
N HIS A 67 7.62 23.45 14.57
CA HIS A 67 6.85 24.02 13.47
C HIS A 67 5.53 23.26 13.30
N ASN A 68 4.68 23.39 14.31
CA ASN A 68 3.35 22.78 14.31
C ASN A 68 2.38 23.63 13.46
N THR A 69 1.68 23.00 12.51
CA THR A 69 0.67 23.70 11.69
C THR A 69 -0.72 23.10 11.78
N ARG A 70 -0.84 21.84 12.21
CA ARG A 70 -2.12 21.10 12.39
C ARG A 70 -1.97 19.77 13.18
N THR A 71 -0.82 19.48 13.78
CA THR A 71 -0.53 18.14 14.34
C THR A 71 -1.16 17.97 15.72
N LEU A 72 -1.04 19.00 16.56
CA LEU A 72 -1.60 19.07 17.90
C LEU A 72 -2.13 20.48 18.11
N THR A 73 -3.29 20.62 18.73
CA THR A 73 -3.89 21.92 19.04
C THR A 73 -3.96 22.08 20.56
N ASP A 74 -3.57 23.25 21.08
CA ASP A 74 -3.64 23.57 22.51
C ASP A 74 -5.05 23.99 22.96
N GLU A 75 -5.25 24.19 24.27
CA GLU A 75 -6.57 24.42 24.84
C GLU A 75 -7.22 25.76 24.45
N ASP A 76 -6.48 26.69 23.85
CA ASP A 76 -7.04 27.92 23.28
C ASP A 76 -7.44 27.77 21.80
N GLY A 77 -7.06 26.67 21.15
CA GLY A 77 -7.20 26.47 19.71
C GLY A 77 -5.96 26.79 18.87
N ASP A 78 -4.81 27.10 19.48
CA ASP A 78 -3.57 27.38 18.75
C ASP A 78 -2.80 26.08 18.44
N ASN A 79 -2.23 25.98 17.24
CA ASN A 79 -1.28 24.91 16.89
C ASN A 79 0.12 25.27 17.42
N SER A 80 0.25 25.36 18.74
CA SER A 80 1.50 25.69 19.44
C SER A 80 2.59 24.64 19.23
N ASP A 81 3.85 25.08 19.19
CA ASP A 81 5.01 24.19 19.31
C ASP A 81 4.94 23.41 20.64
N TRP A 82 5.54 22.22 20.70
CA TRP A 82 5.46 21.35 21.87
C TRP A 82 6.72 20.54 22.11
N ILE A 83 6.95 20.19 23.37
CA ILE A 83 8.06 19.39 23.88
C ILE A 83 7.44 18.28 24.74
N GLU A 84 7.82 17.03 24.49
CA GLU A 84 7.47 15.87 25.29
C GLU A 84 8.65 15.45 26.17
N ILE A 85 8.37 15.08 27.42
CA ILE A 85 9.33 14.44 28.32
C ILE A 85 8.77 13.13 28.88
N GLU A 86 9.64 12.15 29.12
CA GLU A 86 9.32 10.84 29.71
C GLU A 86 10.12 10.62 31.00
N ASN A 87 9.51 10.02 32.03
CA ASN A 87 10.25 9.43 33.13
C ASN A 87 10.65 7.98 32.82
N GLN A 88 11.93 7.80 32.49
CA GLN A 88 12.54 6.56 32.00
C GLN A 88 13.12 5.69 33.13
N GLY A 89 13.03 6.15 34.38
CA GLY A 89 13.40 5.37 35.55
C GLY A 89 12.24 4.57 36.14
N THR A 90 12.55 3.72 37.11
CA THR A 90 11.61 2.78 37.76
C THR A 90 10.86 3.38 38.96
N ALA A 91 10.93 4.70 39.18
CA ALA A 91 10.34 5.40 40.31
C ALA A 91 9.80 6.77 39.90
N SER A 92 8.78 7.26 40.59
CA SER A 92 8.17 8.58 40.34
C SER A 92 9.17 9.72 40.62
N VAL A 93 9.07 10.81 39.85
CA VAL A 93 9.88 12.03 40.02
C VAL A 93 8.96 13.23 40.18
N ASP A 94 9.22 14.12 41.14
CA ASP A 94 8.66 15.47 41.12
C ASP A 94 9.59 16.39 40.29
N LEU A 95 9.01 17.05 39.28
CA LEU A 95 9.69 18.02 38.42
C LEU A 95 9.90 19.39 39.09
N HIS A 96 9.54 19.57 40.36
CA HIS A 96 9.77 20.82 41.08
C HIS A 96 11.23 21.32 40.96
N ASN A 97 11.39 22.58 40.55
CA ASN A 97 12.67 23.24 40.22
C ASN A 97 13.46 22.72 39.00
N TRP A 98 13.05 21.64 38.33
CA TRP A 98 13.56 21.31 36.99
C TRP A 98 13.22 22.44 36.00
N ALA A 99 13.94 22.53 34.89
CA ALA A 99 13.72 23.58 33.90
C ALA A 99 13.85 23.11 32.44
N LEU A 100 13.05 23.72 31.56
CA LEU A 100 13.27 23.77 30.11
C LEU A 100 13.93 25.10 29.73
N THR A 101 14.73 25.09 28.67
CA THR A 101 15.40 26.27 28.14
C THR A 101 15.73 26.14 26.65
N ASP A 102 15.64 27.26 25.93
CA ASP A 102 16.13 27.45 24.55
C ASP A 102 17.51 28.15 24.50
N ASN A 103 18.10 28.45 25.67
CA ASN A 103 19.21 29.36 25.83
C ASN A 103 20.34 28.70 26.66
N PRO A 104 21.50 28.36 26.05
CA PRO A 104 22.59 27.68 26.75
C PRO A 104 23.23 28.52 27.86
N SER A 105 23.01 29.84 27.86
CA SER A 105 23.46 30.76 28.91
C SER A 105 22.44 30.93 30.05
N ASN A 106 21.24 30.36 29.94
CA ASN A 106 20.18 30.46 30.95
C ASN A 106 19.49 29.10 31.21
N LEU A 107 20.22 28.18 31.83
CA LEU A 107 19.75 26.83 32.20
C LEU A 107 18.56 26.78 33.19
N ARG A 108 17.98 27.92 33.58
CA ARG A 108 16.86 28.03 34.54
C ARG A 108 15.69 28.87 34.00
N GLN A 109 15.63 29.08 32.68
CA GLN A 109 14.70 29.97 31.96
C GLN A 109 13.21 29.71 32.25
N TRP A 110 12.73 28.48 32.04
CA TRP A 110 11.38 28.07 32.39
C TRP A 110 11.42 26.90 33.38
N LYS A 111 11.12 27.17 34.64
CA LYS A 111 10.96 26.13 35.67
C LYS A 111 9.59 25.49 35.66
N PHE A 112 9.55 24.16 35.80
CA PHE A 112 8.33 23.41 36.07
C PHE A 112 7.74 23.77 37.45
N PRO A 113 6.41 23.71 37.61
CA PRO A 113 5.79 23.62 38.92
C PRO A 113 5.98 22.21 39.52
N SER A 114 5.62 21.99 40.78
CA SER A 114 5.60 20.62 41.34
C SER A 114 4.61 19.77 40.54
N THR A 115 5.14 18.70 39.96
CA THR A 115 4.48 17.85 38.95
C THR A 115 5.09 16.45 39.11
N ASN A 116 4.31 15.51 39.63
CA ASN A 116 4.76 14.13 39.75
C ASN A 116 4.60 13.42 38.40
N LEU A 117 5.67 12.78 37.95
CA LEU A 117 5.72 11.97 36.73
C LEU A 117 6.09 10.53 37.13
N ALA A 118 5.17 9.58 36.96
CA ALA A 118 5.34 8.17 37.29
C ALA A 118 6.29 7.44 36.32
N SER A 119 6.69 6.22 36.64
CA SER A 119 7.57 5.41 35.78
C SER A 119 6.88 5.11 34.43
N GLY A 120 7.52 5.49 33.33
CA GLY A 120 6.97 5.40 31.97
C GLY A 120 5.89 6.42 31.63
N GLU A 121 5.68 7.45 32.46
CA GLU A 121 4.71 8.52 32.17
C GLU A 121 5.31 9.61 31.27
N LEU A 122 4.50 10.06 30.31
CA LEU A 122 4.81 11.12 29.34
C LEU A 122 4.11 12.43 29.73
N LEU A 123 4.81 13.56 29.58
CA LEU A 123 4.26 14.89 29.80
C LEU A 123 4.55 15.80 28.60
N LEU A 124 3.49 16.34 28.01
CA LEU A 124 3.57 17.39 26.98
C LEU A 124 3.62 18.78 27.61
N VAL A 125 4.49 19.63 27.08
CA VAL A 125 4.64 21.05 27.44
C VAL A 125 4.64 21.87 26.15
N PHE A 126 3.72 22.82 26.01
CA PHE A 126 3.63 23.69 24.83
C PHE A 126 4.68 24.82 24.88
N ALA A 127 5.58 24.85 23.90
CA ALA A 127 6.55 25.93 23.70
C ALA A 127 5.89 27.13 23.00
N SER A 128 4.90 27.74 23.65
CA SER A 128 4.00 28.75 23.07
C SER A 128 4.29 30.20 23.47
N GLY A 129 5.17 30.42 24.47
CA GLY A 129 5.37 31.71 25.12
C GLY A 129 4.32 32.06 26.20
N LYS A 130 3.20 31.33 26.30
CA LYS A 130 2.06 31.63 27.20
C LYS A 130 2.39 31.52 28.70
N ASN A 131 3.53 30.91 29.07
CA ASN A 131 4.07 30.86 30.45
C ASN A 131 3.11 30.28 31.53
N ARG A 132 2.20 29.38 31.17
CA ARG A 132 1.26 28.70 32.09
C ARG A 132 1.98 27.61 32.91
N ARG A 133 1.76 27.60 34.23
CA ARG A 133 2.47 26.71 35.18
C ARG A 133 1.60 26.22 36.35
N LEU A 134 0.30 26.02 36.13
CA LEU A 134 -0.60 25.52 37.16
C LEU A 134 -0.54 23.96 37.18
N PRO A 135 -0.24 23.29 38.30
CA PRO A 135 -0.23 21.83 38.37
C PRO A 135 -1.56 21.21 37.91
N GLY A 136 -1.48 20.12 37.14
CA GLY A 136 -2.66 19.42 36.61
C GLY A 136 -3.42 20.17 35.50
N GLN A 137 -2.81 21.20 34.90
CA GLN A 137 -3.30 21.90 33.71
C GLN A 137 -2.25 21.83 32.59
N PRO A 138 -2.61 22.11 31.32
CA PRO A 138 -1.65 22.29 30.25
C PRO A 138 -0.53 23.26 30.63
N LEU A 139 0.71 22.83 30.43
CA LEU A 139 1.90 23.60 30.78
C LEU A 139 2.45 24.29 29.54
N HIS A 140 2.77 25.58 29.66
CA HIS A 140 3.29 26.38 28.56
C HIS A 140 4.59 27.08 28.97
N THR A 141 5.63 26.96 28.14
CA THR A 141 6.89 27.67 28.37
C THR A 141 6.75 29.19 28.18
N ASN A 142 7.73 29.97 28.65
CA ASN A 142 7.83 31.41 28.37
C ASN A 142 8.63 31.72 27.10
N PHE A 143 8.79 30.74 26.21
CA PHE A 143 9.53 30.86 24.95
C PHE A 143 8.83 30.08 23.83
N LYS A 144 9.36 30.17 22.62
CA LYS A 144 8.98 29.34 21.46
C LYS A 144 10.22 28.66 20.87
N LEU A 145 10.02 27.63 20.07
CA LEU A 145 11.12 26.94 19.40
C LEU A 145 11.29 27.50 17.97
N GLY A 146 12.52 27.81 17.53
CA GLY A 146 12.77 28.31 16.19
C GLY A 146 12.82 27.23 15.10
N ASN A 147 12.18 27.53 13.98
CA ASN A 147 12.12 26.68 12.78
C ASN A 147 13.51 26.29 12.25
N ASP A 148 14.46 27.23 12.20
CA ASP A 148 15.80 26.99 11.65
C ASP A 148 16.73 26.20 12.59
N GLY A 149 16.23 25.81 13.76
CA GLY A 149 16.97 25.11 14.80
C GLY A 149 17.56 26.07 15.83
N ASP A 150 17.29 25.77 17.11
CA ASP A 150 17.83 26.47 18.30
C ASP A 150 18.42 25.46 19.30
N TYR A 151 19.02 25.96 20.38
CA TYR A 151 19.35 25.10 21.52
C TYR A 151 18.06 24.62 22.21
N LEU A 152 18.08 23.43 22.79
CA LEU A 152 17.00 22.94 23.66
C LEU A 152 17.57 22.01 24.72
N ALA A 153 17.24 22.24 26.00
CA ALA A 153 17.62 21.32 27.08
C ALA A 153 16.55 21.20 28.17
N LEU A 154 16.51 20.00 28.77
CA LEU A 154 15.88 19.73 30.07
C LEU A 154 16.99 19.68 31.13
N VAL A 155 16.81 20.45 32.20
CA VAL A 155 17.79 20.63 33.28
C VAL A 155 17.16 20.20 34.60
N GLN A 156 17.93 19.46 35.41
CA GLN A 156 17.49 18.91 36.68
C GLN A 156 17.25 20.02 37.74
N ALA A 157 16.70 19.66 38.90
CA ALA A 157 16.42 20.60 39.99
C ALA A 157 17.68 21.30 40.57
N ASP A 158 18.89 20.77 40.34
CA ASP A 158 20.15 21.46 40.62
C ASP A 158 20.37 22.69 39.73
N GLY A 159 19.65 22.78 38.60
CA GLY A 159 19.73 23.83 37.59
C GLY A 159 21.10 23.96 36.94
N VAL A 160 21.86 22.86 36.84
CA VAL A 160 23.18 22.76 36.19
C VAL A 160 23.28 21.47 35.35
N THR A 161 22.83 20.34 35.90
CA THR A 161 22.87 19.04 35.24
C THR A 161 21.80 18.94 34.16
N ARG A 162 22.25 18.73 32.92
CA ARG A 162 21.38 18.52 31.76
C ARG A 162 20.96 17.06 31.69
N ALA A 163 19.66 16.82 31.76
CA ALA A 163 19.07 15.49 31.67
C ALA A 163 18.94 15.05 30.20
N SER A 164 18.63 15.99 29.31
CA SER A 164 18.70 15.83 27.85
C SER A 164 18.99 17.17 27.19
N GLU A 165 19.83 17.19 26.15
CA GLU A 165 20.33 18.42 25.52
C GLU A 165 20.51 18.23 24.00
N PHE A 166 20.07 19.22 23.22
CA PHE A 166 20.24 19.32 21.78
C PHE A 166 21.22 20.47 21.46
N ALA A 167 22.51 20.23 21.68
CA ALA A 167 23.57 21.22 21.53
C ALA A 167 24.43 21.02 20.26
N PRO A 168 25.02 22.09 19.67
CA PRO A 168 24.79 23.50 20.01
C PRO A 168 23.39 23.98 19.60
N LYS A 169 22.73 23.27 18.68
CA LYS A 169 21.31 23.38 18.37
C LYS A 169 20.74 22.10 17.76
N TYR A 170 19.42 21.92 17.81
CA TYR A 170 18.70 20.94 16.97
C TYR A 170 18.71 21.38 15.49
N PRO A 171 18.54 20.46 14.51
CA PRO A 171 18.56 20.81 13.09
C PRO A 171 17.24 21.47 12.65
N PRO A 172 17.20 22.15 11.47
CA PRO A 172 15.98 22.80 10.98
C PRO A 172 14.76 21.89 10.95
N GLN A 173 13.62 22.40 11.39
CA GLN A 173 12.36 21.69 11.50
C GLN A 173 11.47 21.97 10.28
N LEU A 174 10.44 21.14 10.09
CA LEU A 174 9.53 21.20 8.94
C LEU A 174 8.07 21.14 9.43
N PRO A 175 7.11 21.71 8.67
CA PRO A 175 5.69 21.65 9.03
C PRO A 175 5.24 20.23 9.34
N ASP A 176 4.69 20.04 10.54
CA ASP A 176 4.16 18.75 11.04
C ASP A 176 5.17 17.59 11.06
N ILE A 177 6.47 17.89 11.17
CA ILE A 177 7.53 16.90 11.35
C ILE A 177 8.28 17.23 12.62
N SER A 178 8.12 16.38 13.62
CA SER A 178 8.78 16.43 14.92
C SER A 178 10.20 15.86 14.86
N TYR A 179 10.97 16.09 15.92
CA TYR A 179 12.32 15.60 16.11
C TYR A 179 12.51 15.08 17.54
N GLY A 180 13.28 14.01 17.69
CA GLY A 180 13.42 13.32 18.97
C GLY A 180 14.12 11.98 18.85
N PHE A 181 14.10 11.17 19.90
CA PHE A 181 14.81 9.89 19.95
C PHE A 181 13.91 8.73 19.53
N GLY A 182 14.12 8.20 18.32
CA GLY A 182 13.35 7.05 17.81
C GLY A 182 13.75 5.72 18.46
N MET A 183 12.83 4.77 18.47
CA MET A 183 13.00 3.44 19.08
C MET A 183 13.58 2.41 18.07
N ASP A 184 14.24 1.36 18.58
CA ASP A 184 14.69 0.21 17.79
C ASP A 184 13.50 -0.68 17.39
N VAL A 185 12.77 -0.28 16.35
CA VAL A 185 11.63 -1.06 15.82
C VAL A 185 12.12 -2.27 15.03
N SER A 186 11.57 -3.45 15.34
CA SER A 186 11.82 -4.69 14.60
C SER A 186 10.52 -5.42 14.27
N GLN A 187 10.48 -6.15 13.16
CA GLN A 187 9.30 -6.90 12.73
C GLN A 187 9.58 -8.40 12.71
N VAL A 188 8.59 -9.17 13.14
CA VAL A 188 8.63 -10.64 13.18
C VAL A 188 7.38 -11.17 12.47
N VAL A 189 7.56 -11.96 11.42
CA VAL A 189 6.46 -12.68 10.79
C VAL A 189 6.00 -13.78 11.76
N LEU A 190 4.77 -13.68 12.23
CA LEU A 190 4.14 -14.63 13.16
C LEU A 190 3.47 -15.78 12.39
N ALA A 191 2.82 -15.45 11.27
CA ALA A 191 2.24 -16.40 10.33
C ALA A 191 2.44 -15.90 8.89
N SER A 192 2.51 -16.79 7.90
CA SER A 192 2.78 -16.43 6.50
C SER A 192 1.96 -17.24 5.50
N ASN A 193 1.93 -16.78 4.24
CA ASN A 193 1.38 -17.47 3.06
C ASN A 193 2.11 -18.80 2.69
N GLY A 194 2.77 -19.44 3.66
CA GLY A 194 3.39 -20.76 3.55
C GLY A 194 3.41 -21.54 4.87
N ALA A 195 2.81 -21.00 5.95
CA ALA A 195 2.70 -21.69 7.23
C ALA A 195 1.53 -22.70 7.22
N PRO A 196 1.63 -23.88 7.86
CA PRO A 196 0.59 -24.89 7.83
C PRO A 196 -0.78 -24.37 8.27
N SER A 197 -1.81 -24.62 7.48
CA SER A 197 -3.18 -24.15 7.69
C SER A 197 -4.22 -25.22 7.37
N ARG A 198 -5.46 -24.97 7.79
CA ARG A 198 -6.63 -25.80 7.52
C ARG A 198 -7.68 -25.05 6.75
N TRP A 199 -8.44 -25.73 5.89
CA TRP A 199 -9.52 -25.14 5.12
C TRP A 199 -10.74 -26.04 4.98
N LEU A 200 -11.91 -25.40 4.86
CA LEU A 200 -13.19 -26.06 4.67
C LEU A 200 -14.03 -25.26 3.67
N ILE A 201 -14.69 -25.95 2.74
CA ILE A 201 -15.84 -25.38 2.03
C ILE A 201 -17.06 -25.78 2.85
N PRO A 202 -17.70 -24.86 3.59
CA PRO A 202 -18.82 -25.20 4.46
C PRO A 202 -20.02 -25.62 3.61
N THR A 203 -20.62 -26.76 3.95
CA THR A 203 -21.86 -27.27 3.36
C THR A 203 -22.69 -27.99 4.42
N VAL A 204 -24.00 -28.11 4.23
CA VAL A 204 -24.87 -28.92 5.10
C VAL A 204 -24.41 -30.39 5.13
N GLY A 205 -23.84 -30.90 4.04
CA GLY A 205 -23.31 -32.26 3.95
C GLY A 205 -22.04 -32.53 4.77
N ASN A 206 -21.35 -31.47 5.24
CA ASN A 206 -20.19 -31.57 6.13
C ASN A 206 -20.36 -30.86 7.48
N GLY A 207 -21.59 -30.42 7.79
CA GLY A 207 -21.90 -29.69 9.04
C GLY A 207 -21.33 -28.27 9.09
N GLY A 208 -20.87 -27.72 7.96
CA GLY A 208 -20.31 -26.37 7.88
C GLY A 208 -21.30 -25.27 8.28
N ASP A 209 -22.59 -25.55 8.12
CA ASP A 209 -23.73 -24.74 8.56
C ASP A 209 -23.88 -24.66 10.09
N GLN A 210 -23.33 -25.63 10.82
CA GLN A 210 -23.52 -25.79 12.28
C GLN A 210 -22.33 -25.29 13.11
N LEU A 211 -21.26 -24.81 12.46
CA LEU A 211 -20.00 -24.45 13.13
C LEU A 211 -20.08 -23.18 13.99
N GLY A 212 -20.99 -22.25 13.65
CA GLY A 212 -21.17 -20.98 14.37
C GLY A 212 -19.85 -20.21 14.57
N ASP A 213 -19.57 -19.81 15.80
CA ASP A 213 -18.31 -19.14 16.18
C ASP A 213 -17.18 -20.09 16.60
N SER A 214 -17.44 -21.39 16.74
CA SER A 214 -16.47 -22.35 17.33
C SER A 214 -15.16 -22.42 16.54
N TRP A 215 -15.25 -22.38 15.21
CA TRP A 215 -14.11 -22.43 14.30
C TRP A 215 -13.31 -21.11 14.26
N LYS A 216 -13.82 -20.00 14.81
CA LYS A 216 -13.18 -18.67 14.76
C LYS A 216 -11.98 -18.52 15.72
N GLY A 217 -11.69 -19.54 16.52
CA GLY A 217 -10.52 -19.59 17.40
C GLY A 217 -10.72 -19.00 18.80
N GLY A 218 -11.96 -19.02 19.31
CA GLY A 218 -12.33 -18.50 20.63
C GLY A 218 -11.63 -19.17 21.82
N VAL A 219 -12.23 -19.10 23.02
CA VAL A 219 -11.64 -19.72 24.23
C VAL A 219 -11.80 -21.25 24.27
N ALA A 220 -12.72 -21.81 23.49
CA ALA A 220 -12.90 -23.25 23.33
C ALA A 220 -11.92 -23.81 22.29
N ALA A 221 -11.43 -25.03 22.53
CA ALA A 221 -10.69 -25.78 21.52
C ALA A 221 -11.63 -26.19 20.37
N PHE A 222 -11.10 -26.19 19.14
CA PHE A 222 -11.81 -26.61 17.93
C PHE A 222 -10.94 -27.60 17.16
N ASP A 223 -11.52 -28.75 16.80
CA ASP A 223 -10.84 -29.79 16.03
C ASP A 223 -11.04 -29.56 14.52
N ASP A 224 -9.98 -29.10 13.86
CA ASP A 224 -9.89 -28.95 12.39
C ASP A 224 -9.11 -30.09 11.73
N SER A 225 -8.88 -31.22 12.42
CA SER A 225 -8.12 -32.35 11.88
C SER A 225 -8.76 -32.97 10.62
N ALA A 226 -10.09 -32.92 10.51
CA ALA A 226 -10.88 -33.36 9.37
C ALA A 226 -10.95 -32.33 8.22
N TRP A 227 -10.49 -31.09 8.43
CA TRP A 227 -10.46 -30.05 7.39
C TRP A 227 -9.29 -30.30 6.41
N GLY A 228 -9.42 -29.81 5.18
CA GLY A 228 -8.36 -29.88 4.18
C GLY A 228 -7.08 -29.19 4.67
N VAL A 229 -5.91 -29.69 4.27
CA VAL A 229 -4.62 -29.07 4.60
C VAL A 229 -4.25 -28.04 3.54
N SER A 230 -3.68 -26.91 3.95
CA SER A 230 -2.97 -25.98 3.07
C SER A 230 -1.75 -25.36 3.78
N HIS A 231 -1.07 -24.43 3.11
CA HIS A 231 0.07 -23.67 3.61
C HIS A 231 -0.20 -22.17 3.45
N GLY A 232 -1.04 -21.60 4.32
CA GLY A 232 -1.25 -20.14 4.44
C GLY A 232 -2.09 -19.46 3.35
N ALA A 233 -2.46 -20.17 2.28
CA ALA A 233 -3.25 -19.63 1.17
C ALA A 233 -4.17 -20.69 0.54
N ILE A 234 -5.37 -20.29 0.11
CA ILE A 234 -6.31 -21.13 -0.65
C ILE A 234 -6.92 -20.32 -1.80
N GLY A 235 -7.23 -20.96 -2.90
CA GLY A 235 -7.94 -20.32 -4.00
C GLY A 235 -8.08 -21.20 -5.24
N PHE A 236 -8.56 -20.64 -6.33
CA PHE A 236 -8.48 -21.20 -7.67
C PHE A 236 -8.66 -20.09 -8.70
N SER A 237 -8.30 -20.35 -9.95
CA SER A 237 -8.48 -19.42 -11.05
C SER A 237 -8.66 -20.18 -12.36
N ARG A 238 -9.87 -20.13 -12.94
CA ARG A 238 -10.15 -20.72 -14.26
C ARG A 238 -9.51 -19.92 -15.41
N THR A 239 -9.25 -18.64 -15.20
CA THR A 239 -8.60 -17.74 -16.16
C THR A 239 -7.31 -17.21 -15.52
N PRO A 240 -6.16 -17.90 -15.64
CA PRO A 240 -4.92 -17.53 -14.92
C PRO A 240 -4.29 -16.21 -15.39
N THR A 241 -4.79 -15.62 -16.49
CA THR A 241 -4.40 -14.28 -16.91
C THR A 241 -5.11 -13.22 -16.06
N ASN A 242 -4.39 -12.67 -15.09
CA ASN A 242 -4.86 -11.49 -14.35
C ASN A 242 -4.95 -10.30 -15.31
N LEU A 243 -6.17 -9.83 -15.61
CA LEU A 243 -6.40 -8.80 -16.62
C LEU A 243 -6.22 -7.38 -16.07
N VAL A 244 -6.04 -7.19 -14.76
CA VAL A 244 -5.75 -5.89 -14.13
C VAL A 244 -4.26 -5.67 -13.86
N ALA A 245 -3.51 -6.73 -13.56
CA ALA A 245 -2.04 -6.70 -13.57
C ALA A 245 -1.43 -6.99 -14.96
N ALA A 246 -2.25 -7.29 -15.98
CA ALA A 246 -1.77 -7.60 -17.32
C ALA A 246 -0.93 -6.46 -17.90
N THR A 247 0.26 -6.77 -18.40
CA THR A 247 1.14 -5.82 -19.12
C THR A 247 0.53 -5.29 -20.43
N SER A 248 -0.60 -5.86 -20.86
CA SER A 248 -1.43 -5.38 -21.95
C SER A 248 -2.47 -4.32 -21.55
N LEU A 249 -2.81 -4.16 -20.27
CA LEU A 249 -3.72 -3.10 -19.81
C LEU A 249 -3.01 -1.74 -19.91
N VAL A 250 -3.58 -0.84 -20.70
CA VAL A 250 -3.01 0.49 -20.98
C VAL A 250 -3.57 1.55 -20.05
N VAL A 251 -4.85 1.45 -19.71
CA VAL A 251 -5.58 2.35 -18.80
C VAL A 251 -6.82 1.64 -18.26
N ARG A 252 -7.15 1.89 -16.98
CA ARG A 252 -8.42 1.53 -16.33
C ARG A 252 -9.00 2.78 -15.68
N LEU A 253 -10.19 3.20 -16.08
CA LEU A 253 -10.97 4.24 -15.41
C LEU A 253 -12.12 3.54 -14.66
N ASN A 254 -11.85 3.16 -13.41
CA ASN A 254 -12.76 2.38 -12.56
C ASN A 254 -13.81 3.21 -11.83
N PHE A 255 -13.69 4.54 -11.87
CA PHE A 255 -14.56 5.53 -11.22
C PHE A 255 -14.94 5.30 -9.73
N ASN A 256 -14.42 4.32 -9.00
CA ASN A 256 -14.65 4.12 -7.55
C ASN A 256 -14.37 5.38 -6.69
N ALA A 257 -13.66 6.38 -7.21
CA ALA A 257 -13.41 7.67 -6.56
C ALA A 257 -13.76 8.86 -7.48
N PRO A 258 -14.22 10.01 -6.93
CA PRO A 258 -14.59 11.19 -7.70
C PRO A 258 -13.38 11.83 -8.42
N PRO A 259 -13.57 12.44 -9.61
CA PRO A 259 -12.51 13.16 -10.31
C PRO A 259 -11.88 14.29 -9.48
N LEU A 260 -10.55 14.40 -9.54
CA LEU A 260 -9.80 15.48 -8.89
C LEU A 260 -9.82 16.73 -9.79
N GLY A 261 -10.92 17.48 -9.70
CA GLY A 261 -11.25 18.53 -10.66
C GLY A 261 -11.59 17.91 -12.02
N SER A 262 -10.93 18.35 -13.09
CA SER A 262 -11.07 17.74 -14.42
C SER A 262 -10.26 16.45 -14.62
N VAL A 263 -9.58 15.92 -13.60
CA VAL A 263 -8.71 14.73 -13.74
C VAL A 263 -9.42 13.46 -13.27
N VAL A 264 -9.68 12.55 -14.20
CA VAL A 264 -10.05 11.16 -13.91
C VAL A 264 -8.77 10.34 -13.77
N ALA A 265 -8.57 9.68 -12.64
CA ALA A 265 -7.37 8.87 -12.41
C ALA A 265 -7.38 7.59 -13.25
N ASP A 266 -6.21 7.20 -13.75
CA ASP A 266 -5.97 5.85 -14.24
C ASP A 266 -5.61 4.94 -13.05
N SER A 267 -6.49 3.97 -12.80
CA SER A 267 -6.54 3.13 -11.61
C SER A 267 -5.75 1.82 -11.72
N LYS A 268 -5.12 1.53 -12.87
CA LYS A 268 -4.39 0.26 -13.02
C LYS A 268 -3.21 0.17 -12.02
N PRO A 269 -2.96 -0.99 -11.40
CA PRO A 269 -1.99 -1.13 -10.31
C PRO A 269 -0.51 -1.05 -10.73
N ALA A 270 -0.21 -1.10 -12.04
CA ALA A 270 1.15 -1.17 -12.54
C ALA A 270 1.36 -0.40 -13.86
N GLY A 271 2.58 0.12 -14.05
CA GLY A 271 2.99 0.88 -15.22
C GLY A 271 2.74 2.39 -15.10
N SER A 272 2.92 3.13 -16.18
CA SER A 272 2.71 4.59 -16.19
C SER A 272 1.22 4.93 -16.30
N ALA A 273 0.71 5.72 -15.36
CA ALA A 273 -0.68 6.19 -15.34
C ALA A 273 -1.01 7.07 -16.56
N ARG A 274 -2.25 6.95 -17.06
CA ARG A 274 -2.82 7.63 -18.24
C ARG A 274 -4.17 8.25 -17.92
N ASN A 275 -4.16 9.16 -16.96
CA ASN A 275 -5.35 9.89 -16.51
C ASN A 275 -6.10 10.54 -17.69
N ALA A 276 -7.42 10.53 -17.62
CA ALA A 276 -8.29 11.16 -18.61
C ALA A 276 -8.77 12.53 -18.14
N THR A 277 -9.17 13.38 -19.09
CA THR A 277 -9.80 14.68 -18.81
C THR A 277 -11.32 14.52 -18.78
N ASN A 278 -11.96 14.89 -17.67
CA ASN A 278 -13.40 15.06 -17.57
C ASN A 278 -13.82 16.44 -18.11
N ASN A 279 -14.69 16.44 -19.13
CA ASN A 279 -15.34 17.61 -19.71
C ASN A 279 -16.86 17.51 -19.49
N GLY A 280 -17.31 17.67 -18.23
CA GLY A 280 -18.73 17.78 -17.87
C GLY A 280 -19.50 16.48 -17.67
N ALA A 281 -18.83 15.34 -17.54
CA ALA A 281 -19.44 14.11 -17.02
C ALA A 281 -19.54 14.18 -15.47
N THR A 282 -20.57 13.58 -14.90
CA THR A 282 -20.92 13.70 -13.47
C THR A 282 -20.61 12.41 -12.72
N TRP A 283 -19.90 12.51 -11.60
CA TRP A 283 -19.64 11.34 -10.75
C TRP A 283 -20.77 11.10 -9.76
N SER A 284 -21.13 9.84 -9.54
CA SER A 284 -22.04 9.41 -8.47
C SER A 284 -21.42 8.25 -7.71
N SER A 285 -21.54 8.22 -6.37
CA SER A 285 -20.95 7.15 -5.54
C SER A 285 -21.59 5.78 -5.72
N PHE A 286 -22.76 5.70 -6.37
CA PHE A 286 -23.58 4.49 -6.45
C PHE A 286 -24.52 4.58 -7.67
N ALA A 287 -24.74 3.47 -8.35
CA ALA A 287 -25.93 3.29 -9.20
C ALA A 287 -26.38 1.82 -9.29
N ALA A 288 -27.65 1.59 -8.98
CA ALA A 288 -28.34 0.34 -9.26
C ALA A 288 -29.08 0.39 -10.60
N ASP A 289 -29.41 -0.77 -11.17
CA ASP A 289 -30.43 -0.92 -12.22
C ASP A 289 -31.79 -1.38 -11.65
N ALA A 290 -32.72 -1.77 -12.54
CA ALA A 290 -34.05 -2.25 -12.20
C ALA A 290 -34.18 -3.79 -12.27
N ALA A 291 -33.07 -4.54 -12.28
CA ALA A 291 -33.10 -6.00 -12.25
C ALA A 291 -33.62 -6.54 -10.91
N ASN A 292 -33.87 -7.86 -10.84
CA ASN A 292 -34.27 -8.53 -9.60
C ASN A 292 -33.47 -9.82 -9.39
N PRO A 293 -32.47 -9.84 -8.47
CA PRO A 293 -32.00 -8.70 -7.67
C PRO A 293 -31.36 -7.59 -8.53
N PRO A 294 -31.39 -6.32 -8.10
CA PRO A 294 -30.74 -5.22 -8.83
C PRO A 294 -29.23 -5.43 -8.93
N ARG A 295 -28.63 -5.14 -10.10
CA ARG A 295 -27.17 -5.03 -10.19
C ARG A 295 -26.76 -3.65 -9.69
N VAL A 296 -25.85 -3.61 -8.72
CA VAL A 296 -25.25 -2.41 -8.15
C VAL A 296 -23.84 -2.21 -8.71
N ARG A 297 -23.41 -0.96 -8.84
CA ARG A 297 -22.00 -0.57 -9.05
C ARG A 297 -21.65 0.64 -8.17
N GLU A 298 -20.50 0.60 -7.50
CA GLU A 298 -20.01 1.70 -6.65
C GLU A 298 -19.04 2.62 -7.39
N GLY A 299 -19.31 3.92 -7.35
CA GLY A 299 -18.53 4.97 -8.04
C GLY A 299 -18.65 4.88 -9.56
N VAL A 300 -19.56 5.63 -10.16
CA VAL A 300 -19.91 5.57 -11.59
C VAL A 300 -19.85 6.95 -12.26
N MET A 301 -19.79 6.96 -13.60
CA MET A 301 -19.72 8.20 -14.39
C MET A 301 -20.96 8.38 -15.28
N GLY A 302 -21.76 9.40 -14.98
CA GLY A 302 -22.90 9.85 -15.77
C GLY A 302 -22.52 10.79 -16.91
N PHE A 303 -23.18 10.63 -18.04
CA PHE A 303 -23.03 11.45 -19.24
C PHE A 303 -24.41 12.02 -19.64
N ASP A 304 -24.44 13.34 -19.84
CA ASP A 304 -25.63 14.10 -20.26
C ASP A 304 -25.46 14.49 -21.74
N ALA A 305 -26.39 14.02 -22.59
CA ALA A 305 -26.36 14.25 -24.03
C ALA A 305 -26.71 15.68 -24.43
N SER A 306 -27.43 16.42 -23.56
CA SER A 306 -27.81 17.82 -23.75
C SER A 306 -26.67 18.77 -23.38
N ALA A 307 -25.97 18.51 -22.26
CA ALA A 307 -24.72 19.17 -21.89
C ALA A 307 -23.55 18.75 -22.80
N ARG A 308 -23.71 17.63 -23.53
CA ARG A 308 -22.69 16.99 -24.36
C ARG A 308 -21.44 16.66 -23.55
N SER A 309 -21.63 16.01 -22.41
CA SER A 309 -20.57 15.52 -21.51
C SER A 309 -19.56 14.63 -22.26
N GLN A 310 -18.29 14.66 -21.87
CA GLN A 310 -17.24 13.86 -22.51
C GLN A 310 -16.11 13.52 -21.53
N ILE A 311 -15.55 12.32 -21.64
CA ILE A 311 -14.23 12.00 -21.08
C ILE A 311 -13.24 11.83 -22.24
N VAL A 312 -12.03 12.37 -22.09
CA VAL A 312 -11.01 12.37 -23.15
C VAL A 312 -9.69 11.81 -22.65
N LEU A 313 -9.26 10.70 -23.25
CA LEU A 313 -7.92 10.15 -23.12
C LEU A 313 -7.02 10.75 -24.21
N SER A 314 -5.97 11.46 -23.80
CA SER A 314 -5.03 12.09 -24.73
C SER A 314 -4.33 11.07 -25.65
N PRO A 315 -3.84 11.47 -26.85
CA PRO A 315 -3.11 10.56 -27.74
C PRO A 315 -1.87 9.97 -27.05
N GLN A 316 -1.68 8.66 -27.11
CA GLN A 316 -0.56 7.94 -26.48
C GLN A 316 -0.12 6.73 -27.32
N ALA A 317 1.17 6.39 -27.30
CA ALA A 317 1.75 5.35 -28.14
C ALA A 317 1.10 3.96 -27.96
N ASP A 318 0.96 3.43 -26.74
CA ASP A 318 0.35 2.11 -26.53
C ASP A 318 -1.15 2.03 -26.86
N LEU A 319 -1.83 3.17 -27.07
CA LEU A 319 -3.20 3.17 -27.61
C LEU A 319 -3.22 2.91 -29.12
N ASN A 320 -2.07 2.92 -29.80
CA ASN A 320 -1.98 2.79 -31.26
C ASN A 320 -1.66 1.36 -31.73
N GLY A 321 -1.94 0.35 -30.88
CA GLY A 321 -1.79 -1.06 -31.23
C GLY A 321 -2.78 -1.47 -32.33
N ALA A 322 -2.28 -2.16 -33.36
CA ALA A 322 -3.09 -2.65 -34.49
C ALA A 322 -4.10 -3.76 -34.10
N LYS A 323 -4.00 -4.30 -32.88
CA LYS A 323 -5.03 -5.14 -32.25
C LYS A 323 -5.26 -4.66 -30.82
N GLY A 324 -6.47 -4.80 -30.31
CA GLY A 324 -6.80 -4.36 -28.96
C GLY A 324 -8.19 -4.81 -28.49
N THR A 325 -8.53 -4.41 -27.27
CA THR A 325 -9.85 -4.58 -26.70
C THR A 325 -10.20 -3.39 -25.83
N VAL A 326 -11.37 -2.80 -26.04
CA VAL A 326 -11.99 -1.81 -25.15
C VAL A 326 -13.11 -2.52 -24.40
N ALA A 327 -13.17 -2.41 -23.08
CA ALA A 327 -14.23 -3.01 -22.27
C ALA A 327 -14.77 -2.01 -21.26
N PHE A 328 -16.07 -2.05 -20.95
CA PHE A 328 -16.72 -1.19 -19.97
C PHE A 328 -18.10 -1.73 -19.57
N TRP A 329 -18.60 -1.31 -18.43
CA TRP A 329 -20.01 -1.41 -18.06
C TRP A 329 -20.79 -0.20 -18.56
N VAL A 330 -22.03 -0.41 -18.98
CA VAL A 330 -22.95 0.63 -19.45
C VAL A 330 -24.37 0.38 -18.94
N LYS A 331 -25.07 1.45 -18.61
CA LYS A 331 -26.52 1.47 -18.35
C LYS A 331 -27.16 2.69 -19.02
N THR A 332 -28.17 2.47 -19.86
CA THR A 332 -28.84 3.51 -20.65
C THR A 332 -30.25 3.08 -21.04
N GLU A 333 -31.16 4.05 -21.19
CA GLU A 333 -32.52 3.85 -21.70
C GLU A 333 -32.64 4.20 -23.19
N GLY A 334 -31.54 4.59 -23.85
CA GLY A 334 -31.48 4.87 -25.28
C GLY A 334 -30.92 6.25 -25.64
N ASN A 335 -31.10 6.63 -26.91
CA ASN A 335 -30.55 7.87 -27.46
C ASN A 335 -31.45 9.08 -27.16
N THR A 336 -30.93 10.06 -26.43
CA THR A 336 -31.56 11.39 -26.27
C THR A 336 -30.71 12.47 -26.96
N GLY A 337 -31.17 13.73 -26.91
CA GLY A 337 -30.37 14.89 -27.33
C GLY A 337 -30.22 15.08 -28.85
N PRO A 338 -29.46 16.12 -29.28
CA PRO A 338 -29.39 16.55 -30.67
C PRO A 338 -28.35 15.78 -31.50
N GLY A 339 -28.77 15.28 -32.66
CA GLY A 339 -27.94 14.64 -33.68
C GLY A 339 -28.76 13.72 -34.61
N SER A 340 -28.25 13.41 -35.80
CA SER A 340 -28.92 12.55 -36.80
C SER A 340 -28.31 11.15 -36.93
N GLN A 341 -27.20 10.89 -36.24
CA GLN A 341 -26.55 9.58 -36.11
C GLN A 341 -26.60 9.13 -34.64
N GLY A 342 -26.16 7.90 -34.36
CA GLY A 342 -26.22 7.31 -33.02
C GLY A 342 -25.46 8.07 -31.93
N ALA A 343 -25.67 7.68 -30.67
CA ALA A 343 -25.01 8.29 -29.52
C ALA A 343 -23.64 7.66 -29.24
N ILE A 344 -22.60 8.47 -29.07
CA ILE A 344 -21.21 7.98 -29.03
C ILE A 344 -20.82 7.44 -27.66
N LEU A 345 -20.62 6.13 -27.56
CA LEU A 345 -19.97 5.51 -26.40
C LEU A 345 -18.45 5.74 -26.47
N PHE A 346 -17.86 5.47 -27.64
CA PHE A 346 -16.43 5.65 -27.91
C PHE A 346 -16.20 6.17 -29.35
N ASP A 347 -15.29 7.13 -29.51
CA ASP A 347 -14.84 7.66 -30.81
C ASP A 347 -13.32 7.82 -30.83
N ARG A 348 -12.70 7.28 -31.89
CA ARG A 348 -11.29 7.53 -32.24
C ARG A 348 -11.10 7.71 -33.75
N ARG A 349 -12.04 8.37 -34.40
CA ARG A 349 -12.08 8.58 -35.84
C ARG A 349 -11.56 9.97 -36.26
N SER A 350 -11.04 10.04 -37.47
CA SER A 350 -10.75 11.27 -38.22
C SER A 350 -11.23 11.09 -39.66
N THR A 351 -10.34 11.06 -40.65
CA THR A 351 -10.61 10.50 -41.99
C THR A 351 -10.30 9.00 -42.08
N ARG A 352 -10.03 8.37 -40.93
CA ARG A 352 -9.77 6.94 -40.68
C ARG A 352 -10.10 6.62 -39.20
N GLY A 353 -10.00 5.36 -38.79
CA GLY A 353 -10.28 4.94 -37.42
C GLY A 353 -11.73 4.49 -37.26
N ASP A 354 -12.24 4.42 -36.03
CA ASP A 354 -13.54 3.81 -35.75
C ASP A 354 -14.37 4.57 -34.70
N VAL A 355 -15.64 4.17 -34.62
CA VAL A 355 -16.61 4.57 -33.60
C VAL A 355 -17.36 3.36 -33.08
N LEU A 356 -17.73 3.42 -31.80
CA LEU A 356 -18.72 2.57 -31.15
C LEU A 356 -19.83 3.48 -30.61
N ALA A 357 -21.04 3.29 -31.11
CA ALA A 357 -22.20 4.12 -30.81
C ALA A 357 -23.42 3.26 -30.45
N LEU A 358 -24.44 3.89 -29.87
CA LEU A 358 -25.77 3.31 -29.66
C LEU A 358 -26.70 3.74 -30.80
N GLY A 359 -27.37 2.79 -31.44
CA GLY A 359 -28.37 3.01 -32.48
C GLY A 359 -29.74 3.39 -31.93
N ASP A 360 -30.60 3.96 -32.78
CA ASP A 360 -31.97 4.34 -32.41
C ASP A 360 -32.90 3.13 -32.19
N ASP A 361 -32.42 1.91 -32.49
CA ASP A 361 -33.02 0.62 -32.16
C ASP A 361 -32.40 -0.02 -30.89
N GLY A 362 -31.63 0.74 -30.11
CA GLY A 362 -31.00 0.30 -28.87
C GLY A 362 -29.80 -0.64 -29.04
N ARG A 363 -29.35 -0.90 -30.27
CA ARG A 363 -28.23 -1.80 -30.57
C ARG A 363 -26.91 -1.05 -30.72
N LEU A 364 -25.82 -1.66 -30.28
CA LEU A 364 -24.47 -1.15 -30.55
C LEU A 364 -24.16 -1.12 -32.04
N PHE A 365 -23.78 0.04 -32.57
CA PHE A 365 -23.28 0.27 -33.91
C PHE A 365 -21.75 0.42 -33.89
N VAL A 366 -21.07 -0.38 -34.72
CA VAL A 366 -19.64 -0.30 -35.00
C VAL A 366 -19.45 0.21 -36.42
N GLN A 367 -18.52 1.15 -36.61
CA GLN A 367 -18.00 1.48 -37.94
C GLN A 367 -16.51 1.83 -37.88
N ALA A 368 -15.71 1.10 -38.67
CA ALA A 368 -14.29 1.32 -38.86
C ALA A 368 -13.97 1.72 -40.31
N GLN A 369 -13.08 2.69 -40.48
CA GLN A 369 -12.74 3.33 -41.74
C GLN A 369 -11.21 3.36 -41.97
N SER A 370 -10.79 3.12 -43.20
CA SER A 370 -9.45 3.49 -43.68
C SER A 370 -9.43 4.96 -44.14
N ALA A 371 -8.26 5.45 -44.55
CA ALA A 371 -8.08 6.83 -45.02
C ALA A 371 -9.11 7.27 -46.07
N ALA A 372 -9.38 8.58 -46.11
CA ALA A 372 -10.45 9.20 -46.92
C ALA A 372 -11.87 8.67 -46.63
N GLY A 373 -12.11 8.19 -45.39
CA GLY A 373 -13.43 7.77 -44.92
C GLY A 373 -13.93 6.43 -45.46
N VAL A 374 -13.09 5.68 -46.19
CA VAL A 374 -13.52 4.44 -46.84
C VAL A 374 -13.75 3.36 -45.78
N VAL A 375 -15.02 3.04 -45.54
CA VAL A 375 -15.51 2.03 -44.59
C VAL A 375 -14.90 0.66 -44.87
N ARG A 376 -14.34 0.04 -43.83
CA ARG A 376 -13.75 -1.31 -43.85
C ARG A 376 -14.50 -2.31 -43.00
N ASN A 377 -15.18 -1.84 -41.96
CA ASN A 377 -16.10 -2.65 -41.18
C ASN A 377 -17.29 -1.78 -40.76
N SER A 378 -18.50 -2.33 -40.79
CA SER A 378 -19.70 -1.63 -40.33
C SER A 378 -20.77 -2.65 -39.98
N PHE A 379 -21.29 -2.62 -38.76
CA PHE A 379 -22.36 -3.52 -38.32
C PHE A 379 -23.08 -3.03 -37.06
N PHE A 380 -24.25 -3.60 -36.81
CA PHE A 380 -24.93 -3.54 -35.53
C PHE A 380 -24.74 -4.87 -34.79
N SER A 381 -24.76 -4.84 -33.47
CA SER A 381 -24.96 -6.03 -32.61
C SER A 381 -26.24 -6.78 -32.98
N ASN A 382 -26.32 -8.04 -32.54
CA ASN A 382 -27.51 -8.85 -32.73
C ASN A 382 -28.59 -8.50 -31.70
N GLN A 383 -28.22 -8.22 -30.45
CA GLN A 383 -29.14 -7.79 -29.38
C GLN A 383 -29.05 -6.28 -29.07
N PRO A 384 -30.16 -5.64 -28.61
CA PRO A 384 -30.12 -4.31 -28.00
C PRO A 384 -29.61 -4.37 -26.55
N LEU A 385 -29.18 -3.21 -26.01
CA LEU A 385 -28.79 -3.03 -24.60
C LEU A 385 -29.36 -1.75 -23.96
N ALA A 386 -30.28 -1.07 -24.64
CA ALA A 386 -30.91 0.17 -24.20
C ALA A 386 -32.23 -0.10 -23.45
N ASP A 387 -32.18 -0.91 -22.40
CA ASP A 387 -33.34 -1.34 -21.61
C ASP A 387 -33.32 -0.80 -20.16
N GLY A 388 -32.32 0.01 -19.81
CA GLY A 388 -32.11 0.54 -18.45
C GLY A 388 -31.35 -0.40 -17.51
N LEU A 389 -30.85 -1.56 -17.97
CA LEU A 389 -30.06 -2.51 -17.17
C LEU A 389 -28.54 -2.33 -17.34
N TRP A 390 -27.77 -2.87 -16.40
CA TRP A 390 -26.31 -2.88 -16.47
C TRP A 390 -25.78 -4.02 -17.37
N HIS A 391 -25.21 -3.64 -18.51
CA HIS A 391 -24.53 -4.55 -19.44
C HIS A 391 -23.02 -4.36 -19.44
N HIS A 392 -22.26 -5.44 -19.60
CA HIS A 392 -20.82 -5.38 -19.87
C HIS A 392 -20.55 -5.51 -21.37
N VAL A 393 -19.95 -4.47 -21.96
CA VAL A 393 -19.60 -4.41 -23.38
C VAL A 393 -18.10 -4.62 -23.53
N ALA A 394 -17.69 -5.53 -24.42
CA ALA A 394 -16.30 -5.59 -24.89
C ALA A 394 -16.21 -5.55 -26.42
N TYR A 395 -15.46 -4.57 -26.91
CA TYR A 395 -15.16 -4.31 -28.31
C TYR A 395 -13.74 -4.79 -28.62
N VAL A 396 -13.61 -5.89 -29.37
CA VAL A 396 -12.32 -6.45 -29.79
C VAL A 396 -12.06 -6.08 -31.24
N TYR A 397 -10.84 -5.64 -31.55
CA TYR A 397 -10.48 -5.24 -32.90
C TYR A 397 -9.12 -5.79 -33.35
N ASP A 398 -9.05 -6.11 -34.64
CA ASP A 398 -7.83 -6.34 -35.41
C ASP A 398 -7.92 -5.46 -36.67
N GLN A 399 -6.96 -4.56 -36.87
CA GLN A 399 -6.99 -3.56 -37.94
C GLN A 399 -6.54 -4.10 -39.31
N SER A 400 -6.08 -5.37 -39.37
CA SER A 400 -5.59 -5.99 -40.60
C SER A 400 -6.70 -6.31 -41.61
N ALA A 401 -6.34 -6.43 -42.90
CA ALA A 401 -7.26 -6.90 -43.93
C ALA A 401 -7.62 -8.38 -43.67
N GLY A 402 -8.91 -8.72 -43.61
CA GLY A 402 -9.36 -10.04 -43.16
C GLY A 402 -9.28 -10.27 -41.64
N GLY A 403 -8.66 -9.36 -40.88
CA GLY A 403 -8.81 -9.30 -39.42
C GLY A 403 -10.26 -9.02 -39.03
N ALA A 404 -10.64 -9.37 -37.80
CA ALA A 404 -12.02 -9.22 -37.31
C ALA A 404 -12.18 -8.04 -36.36
N THR A 405 -13.36 -7.43 -36.41
CA THR A 405 -13.90 -6.60 -35.33
C THR A 405 -15.07 -7.36 -34.70
N GLN A 406 -15.15 -7.36 -33.38
CA GLN A 406 -16.08 -8.19 -32.62
C GLN A 406 -16.73 -7.39 -31.48
N LEU A 407 -18.00 -7.68 -31.21
CA LEU A 407 -18.74 -7.22 -30.05
C LEU A 407 -19.08 -8.40 -29.15
N PHE A 408 -18.82 -8.21 -27.87
CA PHE A 408 -19.26 -9.08 -26.79
C PHE A 408 -20.21 -8.31 -25.88
N LEU A 409 -21.28 -8.97 -25.45
CA LEU A 409 -22.25 -8.49 -24.49
C LEU A 409 -22.31 -9.51 -23.34
N ASP A 410 -22.19 -9.03 -22.10
CA ASP A 410 -22.29 -9.82 -20.87
C ASP A 410 -21.40 -11.07 -20.88
N GLY A 411 -20.15 -10.88 -21.34
CA GLY A 411 -19.13 -11.91 -21.43
C GLY A 411 -19.23 -12.83 -22.64
N LEU A 412 -20.35 -12.81 -23.37
CA LEU A 412 -20.62 -13.67 -24.53
C LEU A 412 -20.35 -12.94 -25.85
N LEU A 413 -19.91 -13.66 -26.88
CA LEU A 413 -19.73 -13.12 -28.23
C LEU A 413 -21.12 -12.86 -28.88
N ASP A 414 -21.51 -11.59 -28.99
CA ASP A 414 -22.72 -11.20 -29.72
C ASP A 414 -22.49 -11.30 -31.23
N ARG A 415 -21.39 -10.70 -31.75
CA ARG A 415 -21.11 -10.65 -33.19
C ARG A 415 -19.63 -10.51 -33.52
N SER A 416 -19.22 -11.11 -34.63
CA SER A 416 -17.88 -11.00 -35.21
C SER A 416 -17.99 -10.74 -36.72
N GLN A 417 -17.26 -9.75 -37.24
CA GLN A 417 -17.26 -9.42 -38.67
C GLN A 417 -15.85 -9.10 -39.18
N ALA A 418 -15.45 -9.72 -40.29
CA ALA A 418 -14.15 -9.49 -40.91
C ALA A 418 -14.10 -8.15 -41.67
N ASN A 419 -12.94 -7.49 -41.64
CA ASN A 419 -12.70 -6.25 -42.36
C ASN A 419 -12.57 -6.51 -43.87
N SER A 420 -13.26 -5.70 -44.69
CA SER A 420 -13.14 -5.72 -46.17
C SER A 420 -11.78 -5.20 -46.69
N GLY A 421 -10.94 -4.68 -45.80
CA GLY A 421 -9.58 -4.22 -46.06
C GLY A 421 -8.97 -3.63 -44.80
N ALA A 422 -7.65 -3.40 -44.80
CA ALA A 422 -6.99 -2.86 -43.62
C ALA A 422 -7.46 -1.41 -43.31
N TRP A 423 -7.56 -1.10 -42.04
CA TRP A 423 -7.77 0.26 -41.53
C TRP A 423 -6.68 0.62 -40.52
N SER A 424 -6.72 1.82 -39.95
CA SER A 424 -5.86 2.17 -38.81
C SER A 424 -6.50 3.29 -38.01
N TRP A 425 -6.18 3.35 -36.72
CA TRP A 425 -6.33 4.62 -36.01
C TRP A 425 -5.37 5.68 -36.55
N ASP A 426 -5.75 6.92 -36.27
CA ASP A 426 -4.92 8.10 -36.39
C ASP A 426 -4.15 8.27 -35.08
N ALA A 427 -2.82 8.16 -35.14
CA ALA A 427 -1.96 8.17 -33.95
C ALA A 427 -2.02 9.50 -33.17
N ALA A 428 -2.46 10.59 -33.81
CA ALA A 428 -2.62 11.91 -33.20
C ALA A 428 -4.03 12.13 -32.64
N ARG A 429 -5.01 11.24 -32.88
CA ARG A 429 -6.37 11.38 -32.34
C ARG A 429 -6.45 10.95 -30.88
N PRO A 430 -7.12 11.76 -30.01
CA PRO A 430 -7.48 11.31 -28.68
C PRO A 430 -8.50 10.16 -28.77
N LEU A 431 -8.67 9.43 -27.67
CA LEU A 431 -9.81 8.55 -27.49
C LEU A 431 -10.87 9.34 -26.72
N SER A 432 -12.04 9.53 -27.33
CA SER A 432 -13.18 10.21 -26.72
C SER A 432 -14.22 9.21 -26.24
N ILE A 433 -14.78 9.46 -25.06
CA ILE A 433 -15.85 8.67 -24.43
C ILE A 433 -17.05 9.59 -24.23
N GLY A 434 -18.25 9.12 -24.60
CA GLY A 434 -19.51 9.85 -24.46
C GLY A 434 -19.82 10.87 -25.56
N ARG A 435 -18.85 11.26 -26.40
CA ARG A 435 -19.06 12.28 -27.45
C ARG A 435 -18.01 12.23 -28.57
N SER A 436 -18.45 12.44 -29.81
CA SER A 436 -17.63 12.63 -31.02
C SER A 436 -17.25 14.10 -31.28
N GLU A 437 -16.15 14.33 -32.00
CA GLU A 437 -15.83 15.65 -32.57
C GLU A 437 -16.72 16.04 -33.76
N ASP A 438 -17.26 15.07 -34.50
CA ASP A 438 -18.26 15.26 -35.56
C ASP A 438 -19.65 15.54 -34.91
N PRO A 439 -20.25 16.73 -35.14
CA PRO A 439 -21.50 17.14 -34.49
C PRO A 439 -22.76 16.48 -35.08
N SER A 440 -22.66 15.69 -36.15
CA SER A 440 -23.80 14.90 -36.65
C SER A 440 -24.17 13.72 -35.74
N TRP A 441 -23.25 13.32 -34.84
CA TRP A 441 -23.45 12.28 -33.84
C TRP A 441 -24.01 12.85 -32.53
N ARG A 442 -24.93 12.10 -31.92
CA ARG A 442 -25.44 12.43 -30.58
C ARG A 442 -24.34 12.19 -29.54
N ALA A 443 -24.39 12.97 -28.46
CA ALA A 443 -23.65 12.62 -27.25
C ALA A 443 -24.41 11.49 -26.52
N PHE A 444 -23.72 10.74 -25.68
CA PHE A 444 -24.29 9.65 -24.90
C PHE A 444 -25.08 10.15 -23.70
N GLU A 445 -26.22 9.50 -23.44
CA GLU A 445 -27.05 9.67 -22.26
C GLU A 445 -27.03 8.36 -21.47
N GLY A 446 -26.64 8.43 -20.20
CA GLY A 446 -26.61 7.27 -19.31
C GLY A 446 -25.35 7.22 -18.45
N VAL A 447 -25.04 6.04 -17.93
CA VAL A 447 -23.96 5.79 -16.97
C VAL A 447 -22.98 4.78 -17.52
N LEU A 448 -21.69 5.05 -17.38
CA LEU A 448 -20.60 4.10 -17.66
C LEU A 448 -19.85 3.76 -16.38
N ASP A 449 -19.28 2.55 -16.36
CA ASP A 449 -18.30 2.18 -15.36
C ASP A 449 -17.15 1.30 -15.90
N ASP A 450 -16.04 1.28 -15.17
CA ASP A 450 -14.89 0.39 -15.36
C ASP A 450 -14.34 0.33 -16.79
N PHE A 451 -14.05 1.50 -17.37
CA PHE A 451 -13.53 1.59 -18.73
C PHE A 451 -12.07 1.12 -18.81
N ARG A 452 -11.84 0.03 -19.54
CA ARG A 452 -10.53 -0.60 -19.75
C ARG A 452 -10.09 -0.52 -21.21
N PHE A 453 -8.79 -0.34 -21.44
CA PHE A 453 -8.16 -0.51 -22.76
C PHE A 453 -7.01 -1.52 -22.69
N TYR A 454 -7.03 -2.51 -23.59
CA TYR A 454 -5.98 -3.51 -23.78
C TYR A 454 -5.30 -3.36 -25.14
N LYS A 455 -3.95 -3.34 -25.17
CA LYS A 455 -3.13 -3.30 -26.41
C LYS A 455 -2.96 -4.66 -27.10
N ARG A 456 -3.91 -5.57 -26.89
CA ARG A 456 -4.04 -6.87 -27.56
C ARG A 456 -5.52 -7.22 -27.65
N ALA A 457 -5.90 -8.07 -28.60
CA ALA A 457 -7.18 -8.76 -28.51
C ALA A 457 -7.17 -9.67 -27.27
N LEU A 458 -8.22 -9.58 -26.45
CA LEU A 458 -8.52 -10.58 -25.42
C LEU A 458 -9.22 -11.78 -26.06
N ALA A 459 -9.06 -12.96 -25.46
CA ALA A 459 -9.79 -14.16 -25.85
C ALA A 459 -11.19 -14.20 -25.20
N SER A 460 -12.09 -15.05 -25.70
CA SER A 460 -13.49 -15.07 -25.25
C SER A 460 -13.67 -15.51 -23.79
N ASP A 461 -12.79 -16.37 -23.30
CA ASP A 461 -12.68 -16.79 -21.90
C ASP A 461 -12.15 -15.66 -21.00
N GLU A 462 -11.23 -14.83 -21.50
CA GLU A 462 -10.77 -13.63 -20.81
C GLU A 462 -11.87 -12.56 -20.74
N ILE A 463 -12.69 -12.42 -21.79
CA ILE A 463 -13.81 -11.47 -21.83
C ILE A 463 -15.00 -11.95 -20.96
N ALA A 464 -15.26 -13.25 -20.92
CA ALA A 464 -16.19 -13.84 -19.95
C ALA A 464 -15.73 -13.57 -18.51
N ALA A 465 -14.42 -13.70 -18.24
CA ALA A 465 -13.86 -13.38 -16.92
C ALA A 465 -13.95 -11.89 -16.57
N LEU A 466 -13.85 -10.97 -17.54
CA LEU A 466 -14.07 -9.52 -17.33
C LEU A 466 -15.52 -9.17 -16.96
N HIS A 467 -16.50 -9.90 -17.51
CA HIS A 467 -17.91 -9.70 -17.13
C HIS A 467 -18.20 -10.15 -15.70
N THR A 468 -17.48 -11.16 -15.21
CA THR A 468 -17.64 -11.66 -13.83
C THR A 468 -16.76 -10.95 -12.79
N GLY A 469 -15.70 -10.25 -13.20
CA GLY A 469 -14.74 -9.63 -12.27
C GLY A 469 -13.46 -9.13 -12.96
N ASP A 470 -12.34 -9.07 -12.23
CA ASP A 470 -11.11 -8.46 -12.73
C ASP A 470 -10.24 -9.35 -13.64
N GLY A 471 -10.69 -10.58 -13.90
CA GLY A 471 -9.88 -11.63 -14.54
C GLY A 471 -8.98 -12.32 -13.51
N GLY A 472 -8.98 -13.66 -13.56
CA GLY A 472 -8.42 -14.50 -12.49
C GLY A 472 -6.92 -14.35 -12.26
N PHE A 473 -6.49 -14.68 -11.05
CA PHE A 473 -5.13 -14.47 -10.57
C PHE A 473 -4.26 -15.75 -10.68
N ALA A 474 -2.95 -15.61 -10.46
CA ALA A 474 -2.05 -16.76 -10.33
C ALA A 474 -1.86 -17.11 -8.84
N LEU A 475 -2.17 -18.36 -8.44
CA LEU A 475 -1.94 -18.86 -7.08
C LEU A 475 -0.44 -18.73 -6.71
N PRO A 476 -0.10 -18.20 -5.52
CA PRO A 476 1.30 -18.13 -5.09
C PRO A 476 1.85 -19.53 -4.77
N PRO A 477 3.17 -19.77 -4.90
CA PRO A 477 3.76 -21.08 -4.64
C PRO A 477 3.45 -21.59 -3.22
N GLY A 478 2.76 -22.72 -3.13
CA GLY A 478 2.35 -23.35 -1.87
C GLY A 478 0.87 -23.17 -1.50
N ALA A 479 0.13 -22.29 -2.19
CA ALA A 479 -1.33 -22.21 -2.05
C ALA A 479 -2.00 -23.51 -2.54
N THR A 480 -3.07 -23.92 -1.87
CA THR A 480 -3.87 -25.08 -2.30
C THR A 480 -4.95 -24.66 -3.27
N ASP A 481 -5.04 -25.36 -4.41
CA ASP A 481 -6.17 -25.23 -5.32
C ASP A 481 -7.42 -25.88 -4.70
N VAL A 482 -8.46 -25.09 -4.50
CA VAL A 482 -9.75 -25.52 -3.92
C VAL A 482 -10.90 -25.48 -4.93
N GLY A 483 -10.63 -25.25 -6.21
CA GLY A 483 -11.67 -25.04 -7.23
C GLY A 483 -12.63 -26.21 -7.38
N SER A 484 -12.11 -27.43 -7.36
CA SER A 484 -12.92 -28.66 -7.40
C SER A 484 -13.80 -28.89 -6.15
N ALA A 485 -13.61 -28.11 -5.07
CA ALA A 485 -14.38 -28.20 -3.83
C ALA A 485 -15.35 -27.01 -3.63
N VAL A 486 -15.00 -25.81 -4.09
CA VAL A 486 -15.87 -24.60 -3.95
C VAL A 486 -17.02 -24.62 -4.94
N GLN A 487 -16.72 -24.92 -6.21
CA GLN A 487 -17.57 -24.57 -7.35
C GLN A 487 -18.93 -25.28 -7.29
N GLY A 488 -20.01 -24.48 -7.33
CA GLY A 488 -21.40 -24.93 -7.22
C GLY A 488 -21.82 -25.43 -5.83
N GLN A 489 -20.95 -25.37 -4.81
CA GLN A 489 -21.25 -25.90 -3.46
C GLN A 489 -21.40 -24.81 -2.39
N SER A 490 -20.60 -23.75 -2.43
CA SER A 490 -20.71 -22.64 -1.46
C SER A 490 -20.15 -21.34 -2.03
N ARG A 491 -20.66 -20.20 -1.54
CA ARG A 491 -20.13 -18.85 -1.80
C ARG A 491 -19.03 -18.46 -0.81
N SER A 492 -18.76 -19.30 0.18
CA SER A 492 -17.78 -19.06 1.24
C SER A 492 -16.74 -20.18 1.30
N ALA A 493 -15.54 -19.86 1.78
CA ALA A 493 -14.54 -20.84 2.18
C ALA A 493 -13.83 -20.39 3.46
N TYR A 494 -13.61 -21.32 4.39
CA TYR A 494 -12.95 -21.04 5.66
C TYR A 494 -11.47 -21.39 5.57
N LEU A 495 -10.62 -20.53 6.14
CA LEU A 495 -9.19 -20.74 6.32
C LEU A 495 -8.85 -20.53 7.81
N ARG A 496 -8.15 -21.49 8.41
CA ARG A 496 -7.62 -21.41 9.78
C ARG A 496 -6.10 -21.53 9.75
N LEU A 497 -5.42 -20.49 10.24
CA LEU A 497 -3.98 -20.32 10.23
C LEU A 497 -3.46 -20.26 11.69
N PRO A 498 -3.00 -21.39 12.26
CA PRO A 498 -2.39 -21.42 13.58
C PRO A 498 -0.98 -20.82 13.58
N PHE A 499 -0.66 -20.07 14.64
CA PHE A 499 0.69 -19.56 14.90
C PHE A 499 1.00 -19.48 16.39
N VAL A 500 2.28 -19.39 16.77
CA VAL A 500 2.72 -19.43 18.17
C VAL A 500 3.32 -18.09 18.59
N VAL A 501 2.84 -17.54 19.70
CA VAL A 501 3.36 -16.32 20.33
C VAL A 501 3.87 -16.67 21.74
N ALA A 502 5.18 -16.57 21.95
CA ALA A 502 5.78 -16.84 23.26
C ALA A 502 5.50 -15.72 24.28
N ASP A 503 5.46 -14.47 23.82
CA ASP A 503 5.21 -13.28 24.61
C ASP A 503 4.42 -12.26 23.77
N PRO A 504 3.11 -12.05 24.05
CA PRO A 504 2.29 -11.01 23.43
C PRO A 504 2.75 -9.58 23.74
N ALA A 505 3.26 -9.32 24.95
CA ALA A 505 3.61 -7.98 25.42
C ALA A 505 4.88 -7.42 24.72
N ALA A 506 5.70 -8.29 24.13
CA ALA A 506 6.81 -7.89 23.27
C ALA A 506 6.39 -7.17 21.98
N PHE A 507 5.10 -7.18 21.61
CA PHE A 507 4.59 -6.59 20.37
C PHE A 507 3.70 -5.38 20.64
N ALA A 508 4.11 -4.21 20.14
CA ALA A 508 3.34 -2.98 20.25
C ALA A 508 2.22 -2.87 19.18
N LEU A 509 2.38 -3.59 18.07
CA LEU A 509 1.45 -3.56 16.95
C LEU A 509 1.41 -4.93 16.24
N VAL A 510 0.23 -5.33 15.76
CA VAL A 510 0.05 -6.48 14.86
C VAL A 510 -0.53 -5.98 13.53
N THR A 511 0.00 -6.48 12.43
CA THR A 511 -0.46 -6.17 11.07
C THR A 511 -0.85 -7.46 10.35
N LEU A 512 -2.01 -7.44 9.70
CA LEU A 512 -2.46 -8.47 8.76
C LEU A 512 -2.32 -7.92 7.34
N THR A 513 -1.50 -8.57 6.53
CA THR A 513 -1.49 -8.38 5.08
C THR A 513 -2.28 -9.53 4.45
N LEU A 514 -3.28 -9.20 3.63
CA LEU A 514 -4.24 -10.16 3.11
C LEU A 514 -4.55 -9.86 1.64
N ASN A 515 -4.53 -10.91 0.82
CA ASN A 515 -4.99 -10.86 -0.57
C ASN A 515 -6.25 -11.73 -0.67
N TYR A 516 -7.34 -11.16 -1.21
CA TYR A 516 -8.65 -11.80 -1.30
C TYR A 516 -9.30 -11.48 -2.63
N ASN A 517 -10.15 -12.39 -3.11
CA ASN A 517 -11.00 -12.15 -4.28
C ASN A 517 -12.21 -11.26 -3.88
N ASP A 518 -13.46 -11.67 -4.10
CA ASP A 518 -14.60 -10.77 -3.90
C ASP A 518 -14.73 -10.18 -2.48
N GLY A 519 -14.54 -10.94 -1.40
CA GLY A 519 -14.61 -10.39 -0.03
C GLY A 519 -14.07 -11.28 1.09
N TYR A 520 -14.01 -10.78 2.33
CA TYR A 520 -13.60 -11.56 3.51
C TYR A 520 -14.08 -11.01 4.86
N VAL A 521 -14.10 -11.88 5.87
CA VAL A 521 -14.10 -11.50 7.30
C VAL A 521 -13.02 -12.28 8.04
N ALA A 522 -12.19 -11.57 8.81
CA ALA A 522 -11.04 -12.11 9.53
C ALA A 522 -11.19 -11.97 11.05
N TYR A 523 -10.98 -13.08 11.75
CA TYR A 523 -11.04 -13.24 13.20
C TYR A 523 -9.67 -13.63 13.75
N LEU A 524 -9.19 -12.93 14.78
CA LEU A 524 -8.05 -13.36 15.58
C LEU A 524 -8.56 -13.86 16.93
N ASN A 525 -8.31 -15.13 17.23
CA ASN A 525 -8.65 -15.74 18.51
C ASN A 525 -10.15 -15.62 18.90
N GLY A 526 -11.05 -15.58 17.92
CA GLY A 526 -12.49 -15.39 18.07
C GLY A 526 -12.98 -13.94 18.02
N GLN A 527 -12.10 -12.94 18.05
CA GLN A 527 -12.45 -11.53 17.90
C GLN A 527 -12.36 -11.11 16.42
N GLU A 528 -13.36 -10.42 15.88
CA GLU A 528 -13.29 -9.83 14.53
C GLU A 528 -12.24 -8.71 14.51
N VAL A 529 -11.31 -8.77 13.55
CA VAL A 529 -10.19 -7.80 13.46
C VAL A 529 -10.15 -7.05 12.12
N ALA A 530 -10.67 -7.65 11.04
CA ALA A 530 -10.84 -6.98 9.76
C ALA A 530 -12.00 -7.61 8.98
N ARG A 531 -12.63 -6.83 8.10
CA ARG A 531 -13.60 -7.29 7.11
C ARG A 531 -13.55 -6.36 5.90
N ASP A 532 -13.85 -6.89 4.73
CA ASP A 532 -14.10 -6.10 3.54
C ASP A 532 -15.03 -6.85 2.57
N ASN A 533 -15.83 -6.11 1.80
CA ASN A 533 -16.85 -6.63 0.88
C ASN A 533 -17.77 -7.73 1.47
N ALA A 534 -18.00 -7.67 2.78
CA ALA A 534 -18.76 -8.67 3.54
C ALA A 534 -20.12 -8.13 4.02
N PRO A 535 -21.21 -8.92 3.91
CA PRO A 535 -22.55 -8.49 4.31
C PRO A 535 -22.63 -8.21 5.81
N ALA A 536 -23.47 -7.25 6.21
CA ALA A 536 -23.57 -6.79 7.60
C ALA A 536 -23.85 -7.94 8.59
N SER A 537 -24.70 -8.91 8.21
CA SER A 537 -24.88 -10.19 8.90
C SER A 537 -24.17 -11.30 8.12
N LEU A 538 -23.32 -12.06 8.81
CA LEU A 538 -22.51 -13.12 8.21
C LEU A 538 -23.15 -14.50 8.48
N LEU A 539 -23.40 -15.27 7.43
CA LEU A 539 -23.88 -16.65 7.46
C LEU A 539 -22.81 -17.60 6.91
N TRP A 540 -23.01 -18.91 7.06
CA TRP A 540 -22.00 -19.89 6.70
C TRP A 540 -21.68 -19.93 5.19
N ASP A 541 -22.66 -19.59 4.36
CA ASP A 541 -22.60 -19.53 2.89
C ASP A 541 -22.67 -18.09 2.34
N SER A 542 -22.39 -17.06 3.16
CA SER A 542 -22.51 -15.66 2.74
C SER A 542 -21.81 -15.39 1.40
N ALA A 543 -22.48 -14.58 0.57
CA ALA A 543 -21.88 -13.96 -0.60
C ALA A 543 -21.01 -12.75 -0.19
N ALA A 544 -20.09 -12.34 -1.06
CA ALA A 544 -19.56 -10.99 -1.06
C ALA A 544 -20.64 -9.98 -1.51
N VAL A 545 -20.46 -8.68 -1.20
CA VAL A 545 -21.42 -7.62 -1.59
C VAL A 545 -21.07 -6.92 -2.91
N ASP A 546 -19.80 -6.93 -3.32
CA ASP A 546 -19.31 -6.48 -4.63
C ASP A 546 -18.10 -7.35 -5.03
N VAL A 547 -17.60 -7.19 -6.26
CA VAL A 547 -16.46 -7.93 -6.82
C VAL A 547 -15.12 -7.27 -6.49
N HIS A 548 -14.08 -8.07 -6.26
CA HIS A 548 -12.73 -7.58 -5.96
C HIS A 548 -11.64 -8.58 -6.38
N SER A 549 -10.43 -8.10 -6.68
CA SER A 549 -9.37 -8.90 -7.29
C SER A 549 -8.41 -9.52 -6.28
N GLY A 550 -8.27 -10.86 -6.34
CA GLY A 550 -7.27 -11.64 -5.61
C GLY A 550 -5.80 -11.21 -5.79
N ALA A 551 -5.52 -10.30 -6.72
CA ALA A 551 -4.19 -9.76 -6.94
C ALA A 551 -3.89 -8.46 -6.18
N VAL A 552 -4.89 -7.79 -5.63
CA VAL A 552 -4.68 -6.63 -4.74
C VAL A 552 -4.20 -7.15 -3.37
N THR A 553 -3.32 -6.39 -2.73
CA THR A 553 -2.70 -6.75 -1.44
C THR A 553 -3.08 -5.69 -0.42
N GLU A 554 -4.09 -5.99 0.39
CA GLU A 554 -4.57 -5.07 1.42
C GLU A 554 -3.85 -5.28 2.75
N THR A 555 -3.81 -4.22 3.57
CA THR A 555 -3.05 -4.20 4.82
C THR A 555 -3.88 -3.62 5.97
N ALA A 556 -4.49 -4.50 6.74
CA ALA A 556 -5.16 -4.16 7.98
C ALA A 556 -4.14 -4.01 9.13
N THR A 557 -4.17 -2.88 9.83
CA THR A 557 -3.23 -2.56 10.93
C THR A 557 -4.01 -2.46 12.24
N PHE A 558 -3.66 -3.30 13.22
CA PHE A 558 -4.48 -3.50 14.41
C PHE A 558 -3.93 -2.81 15.65
N GLY A 559 -4.43 -1.61 15.95
CA GLY A 559 -4.19 -0.96 17.25
C GLY A 559 -4.78 -1.79 18.41
N GLY A 560 -4.09 -1.87 19.55
CA GLY A 560 -4.56 -2.55 20.78
C GLY A 560 -4.55 -4.09 20.76
N VAL A 561 -4.49 -4.73 19.58
CA VAL A 561 -4.64 -6.18 19.39
C VAL A 561 -3.48 -7.04 19.96
N ALA A 562 -2.45 -6.40 20.53
CA ALA A 562 -1.52 -7.07 21.45
C ALA A 562 -2.25 -7.75 22.63
N GLN A 563 -3.43 -7.25 23.04
CA GLN A 563 -4.28 -7.87 24.07
C GLN A 563 -5.11 -9.06 23.54
N SER A 564 -5.39 -9.12 22.24
CA SER A 564 -6.09 -10.24 21.62
C SER A 564 -5.17 -11.44 21.38
N LEU A 565 -3.85 -11.21 21.29
CA LEU A 565 -2.83 -12.26 21.26
C LEU A 565 -2.74 -12.98 22.60
N ARG A 566 -2.61 -14.31 22.55
CA ARG A 566 -2.47 -15.21 23.70
C ARG A 566 -1.07 -15.80 23.75
N VAL A 567 -0.59 -16.14 24.95
CA VAL A 567 0.62 -16.96 25.12
C VAL A 567 0.34 -18.37 24.58
N GLY A 568 1.24 -18.88 23.73
CA GLY A 568 1.07 -20.18 23.06
C GLY A 568 0.41 -20.06 21.69
N THR A 569 -0.50 -20.99 21.36
CA THR A 569 -1.14 -21.05 20.05
C THR A 569 -2.23 -20.00 19.90
N ASN A 570 -2.18 -19.27 18.80
CA ASN A 570 -3.13 -18.29 18.32
C ASN A 570 -3.72 -18.79 16.99
N ILE A 571 -4.96 -18.43 16.69
CA ILE A 571 -5.64 -18.76 15.44
C ILE A 571 -6.06 -17.47 14.74
N LEU A 572 -5.54 -17.25 13.53
CA LEU A 572 -6.22 -16.39 12.55
C LEU A 572 -7.21 -17.27 11.78
N ALA A 573 -8.51 -16.96 11.87
CA ALA A 573 -9.57 -17.63 11.13
C ALA A 573 -10.20 -16.64 10.15
N ILE A 574 -10.32 -16.99 8.87
CA ILE A 574 -10.85 -16.13 7.81
C ILE A 574 -11.99 -16.86 7.11
N GLN A 575 -13.13 -16.19 6.94
CA GLN A 575 -14.15 -16.57 5.99
C GLN A 575 -13.92 -15.74 4.74
N GLY A 576 -13.37 -16.36 3.69
CA GLY A 576 -13.34 -15.77 2.35
C GLY A 576 -14.71 -15.90 1.69
N LEU A 577 -15.07 -14.90 0.89
CA LEU A 577 -16.35 -14.77 0.22
C LEU A 577 -16.13 -14.65 -1.29
N ASN A 578 -17.03 -15.27 -2.06
CA ASN A 578 -17.27 -15.02 -3.47
C ASN A 578 -18.67 -14.40 -3.63
N ILE A 579 -18.90 -13.66 -4.70
CA ILE A 579 -20.23 -13.14 -5.05
C ILE A 579 -21.19 -14.28 -5.45
N ASN A 580 -20.69 -15.33 -6.12
CA ASN A 580 -21.45 -16.50 -6.55
C ASN A 580 -20.72 -17.82 -6.28
N ALA A 581 -21.47 -18.92 -6.11
CA ALA A 581 -20.88 -20.25 -5.91
C ALA A 581 -20.19 -20.78 -7.19
N ASP A 582 -20.53 -20.23 -8.34
CA ASP A 582 -19.95 -20.53 -9.66
C ASP A 582 -18.96 -19.46 -10.16
N SER A 583 -18.51 -18.53 -9.29
CA SER A 583 -17.46 -17.56 -9.64
C SER A 583 -16.23 -18.27 -10.26
N PRO A 584 -15.60 -17.70 -11.30
CA PRO A 584 -14.55 -18.37 -12.06
C PRO A 584 -13.21 -18.47 -11.30
N ASP A 585 -13.09 -17.73 -10.20
CA ASP A 585 -11.96 -17.71 -9.29
C ASP A 585 -12.41 -17.56 -7.83
N PHE A 586 -11.47 -17.74 -6.90
CA PHE A 586 -11.58 -17.48 -5.47
C PHE A 586 -10.17 -17.32 -4.90
N PHE A 587 -9.96 -16.46 -3.91
CA PHE A 587 -8.67 -16.38 -3.22
C PHE A 587 -8.80 -15.88 -1.79
N VAL A 588 -8.02 -16.48 -0.89
CA VAL A 588 -7.59 -15.89 0.38
C VAL A 588 -6.14 -16.32 0.64
N SER A 589 -5.26 -15.36 0.93
CA SER A 589 -3.95 -15.62 1.54
C SER A 589 -3.63 -14.57 2.59
N ALA A 590 -2.99 -14.97 3.69
CA ALA A 590 -2.83 -14.13 4.87
C ALA A 590 -1.45 -14.26 5.53
N THR A 591 -0.82 -13.12 5.81
CA THR A 591 0.44 -13.01 6.55
C THR A 591 0.25 -12.08 7.76
N VAL A 592 0.64 -12.57 8.94
CA VAL A 592 0.55 -11.85 10.23
C VAL A 592 1.94 -11.42 10.65
N THR A 593 2.16 -10.13 10.86
CA THR A 593 3.43 -9.57 11.31
C THR A 593 3.27 -8.85 12.65
N GLY A 594 4.04 -9.27 13.65
CA GLY A 594 4.16 -8.57 14.92
C GLY A 594 5.31 -7.55 14.87
N THR A 595 5.03 -6.31 15.23
CA THR A 595 6.04 -5.24 15.32
C THR A 595 6.40 -5.00 16.79
N ARG A 596 7.69 -5.09 17.10
CA ARG A 596 8.27 -4.87 18.43
C ARG A 596 8.91 -3.49 18.49
N ILE A 597 8.73 -2.80 19.61
CA ILE A 597 9.44 -1.55 19.92
C ILE A 597 10.55 -1.89 20.92
N GLY A 598 11.80 -1.70 20.49
CA GLY A 598 12.99 -1.94 21.31
C GLY A 598 13.38 -0.74 22.15
N ARG A 599 14.68 -0.63 22.49
CA ARG A 599 15.19 0.52 23.24
C ARG A 599 15.11 1.81 22.43
N GLN A 600 14.98 2.93 23.14
CA GLN A 600 15.24 4.26 22.58
C GLN A 600 16.67 4.34 22.06
N THR A 601 16.83 4.84 20.84
CA THR A 601 18.15 4.97 20.21
C THR A 601 18.79 6.30 20.60
N LEU A 602 20.07 6.26 20.97
CA LEU A 602 20.83 7.42 21.47
C LEU A 602 21.14 8.49 20.41
N VAL A 603 20.49 8.43 19.24
CA VAL A 603 20.71 9.33 18.11
C VAL A 603 19.35 9.90 17.69
N PRO A 604 19.11 11.21 17.82
CA PRO A 604 17.88 11.84 17.39
C PRO A 604 17.58 11.68 15.89
N ARG A 605 16.29 11.73 15.56
CA ARG A 605 15.68 11.45 14.26
C ARG A 605 14.47 12.36 14.07
N TYR A 606 14.03 12.52 12.82
CA TYR A 606 12.73 13.15 12.54
C TYR A 606 11.60 12.11 12.48
N PHE A 607 10.38 12.50 12.82
CA PHE A 607 9.19 11.66 12.64
C PHE A 607 8.21 12.33 11.67
N VAL A 608 8.00 11.67 10.52
CA VAL A 608 6.97 12.06 9.52
C VAL A 608 5.56 11.59 9.90
N ARG A 609 5.45 10.97 11.09
CA ARG A 609 4.23 10.65 11.83
C ARG A 609 4.57 10.91 13.31
N PRO A 610 4.40 12.16 13.78
CA PRO A 610 4.63 12.53 15.17
C PRO A 610 3.75 11.72 16.14
N THR A 611 4.19 11.59 17.39
CA THR A 611 3.57 10.74 18.41
C THR A 611 3.29 11.45 19.75
N PRO A 612 2.80 12.71 19.78
CA PRO A 612 2.62 13.45 21.04
C PRO A 612 1.71 12.71 22.02
N GLY A 613 2.25 12.39 23.21
CA GLY A 613 1.58 11.62 24.25
C GLY A 613 1.65 10.11 24.07
N ALA A 614 2.51 9.59 23.18
CA ALA A 614 2.63 8.17 22.87
C ALA A 614 4.08 7.74 22.53
N PRO A 615 4.45 6.46 22.72
CA PRO A 615 5.82 6.01 22.44
C PRO A 615 6.28 6.21 20.98
N ASN A 616 7.45 6.84 20.83
CA ASN A 616 8.07 7.14 19.54
C ASN A 616 8.20 5.94 18.60
N GLY A 617 8.00 6.20 17.30
CA GLY A 617 8.29 5.25 16.23
C GLY A 617 9.79 5.06 15.94
N ALA A 618 10.12 4.43 14.81
CA ALA A 618 11.50 4.19 14.40
C ALA A 618 12.28 5.48 14.04
N GLY A 619 11.58 6.52 13.58
CA GLY A 619 12.16 7.77 13.08
C GLY A 619 13.01 7.63 11.80
N ALA A 620 13.16 8.74 11.07
CA ALA A 620 14.05 8.85 9.91
C ALA A 620 15.42 9.39 10.35
N LYS A 621 16.47 8.57 10.19
CA LYS A 621 17.88 8.95 10.47
C LYS A 621 18.48 9.90 9.41
N ASP A 622 17.90 9.94 8.21
CA ASP A 622 18.17 10.97 7.21
C ASP A 622 16.86 11.25 6.45
N LEU A 623 16.42 12.51 6.39
CA LEU A 623 15.27 12.93 5.57
C LEU A 623 15.67 13.18 4.11
N GLY A 624 16.97 13.19 3.81
CA GLY A 624 17.53 13.90 2.67
C GLY A 624 17.57 15.42 2.93
N PRO A 625 18.32 16.18 2.11
CA PRO A 625 18.24 17.64 2.12
C PRO A 625 16.88 18.13 1.59
N VAL A 626 16.45 19.31 2.02
CA VAL A 626 15.19 19.95 1.59
C VAL A 626 15.44 20.77 0.33
N LEU A 627 14.47 20.80 -0.59
CA LEU A 627 14.44 21.78 -1.68
C LEU A 627 13.35 22.81 -1.39
N THR A 628 13.71 24.09 -1.43
CA THR A 628 12.81 25.25 -1.42
C THR A 628 13.11 26.15 -2.63
N GLU A 629 12.31 27.18 -2.87
CA GLU A 629 12.51 28.14 -3.99
C GLU A 629 12.66 27.44 -5.37
N VAL A 630 12.03 26.27 -5.51
CA VAL A 630 11.98 25.50 -6.74
C VAL A 630 11.23 26.33 -7.79
N SER A 631 11.82 26.45 -8.98
CA SER A 631 11.37 27.39 -10.02
C SER A 631 12.09 27.15 -11.35
N HIS A 632 11.59 27.72 -12.44
CA HIS A 632 12.28 27.73 -13.73
C HIS A 632 12.02 29.01 -14.54
N SER A 633 12.97 29.34 -15.41
CA SER A 633 12.87 30.44 -16.37
C SER A 633 13.50 30.04 -17.72
N PRO A 634 12.87 30.35 -18.87
CA PRO A 634 11.54 30.91 -19.01
C PRO A 634 10.45 29.96 -18.51
N ARG A 635 9.26 30.51 -18.21
CA ARG A 635 8.07 29.71 -17.88
C ARG A 635 7.54 28.92 -19.10
N PHE A 636 7.92 29.35 -20.31
CA PHE A 636 7.52 28.77 -21.60
C PHE A 636 8.73 28.82 -22.55
N PRO A 637 9.66 27.84 -22.51
CA PRO A 637 10.80 27.82 -23.43
C PRO A 637 10.37 27.67 -24.89
N LEU A 638 10.95 28.51 -25.75
CA LEU A 638 10.85 28.44 -27.21
C LEU A 638 11.75 27.35 -27.80
N ASP A 639 11.54 27.03 -29.07
CA ASP A 639 12.34 26.06 -29.81
C ASP A 639 13.84 26.43 -29.78
N GLY A 640 14.69 25.52 -29.32
CA GLY A 640 16.13 25.75 -29.11
C GLY A 640 16.51 26.58 -27.87
N GLU A 641 15.58 27.02 -27.04
CA GLU A 641 15.87 27.85 -25.85
C GLU A 641 16.32 27.02 -24.63
N ASP A 642 17.32 27.52 -23.89
CA ASP A 642 17.78 26.92 -22.64
C ASP A 642 16.72 27.09 -21.54
N LEU A 643 16.32 25.98 -20.91
CA LEU A 643 15.53 26.06 -19.69
C LEU A 643 16.46 26.17 -18.48
N VAL A 644 16.44 27.32 -17.80
CA VAL A 644 17.14 27.54 -16.53
C VAL A 644 16.25 27.07 -15.38
N VAL A 645 16.68 26.05 -14.66
CA VAL A 645 16.02 25.57 -13.43
C VAL A 645 16.76 26.10 -12.22
N THR A 646 16.01 26.63 -11.25
CA THR A 646 16.50 27.14 -9.97
C THR A 646 15.85 26.40 -8.79
N ALA A 647 16.65 26.09 -7.76
CA ALA A 647 16.17 25.52 -6.51
C ALA A 647 17.17 25.77 -5.38
N ARG A 648 16.72 26.18 -4.19
CA ARG A 648 17.55 26.26 -2.99
C ARG A 648 17.58 24.90 -2.29
N ALA A 649 18.77 24.32 -2.15
CA ALA A 649 18.97 23.08 -1.38
C ALA A 649 19.38 23.39 0.07
N GLY A 650 18.44 23.25 1.01
CA GLY A 650 18.69 23.33 2.44
C GLY A 650 19.24 22.01 2.98
N ALA A 651 20.35 22.06 3.72
CA ALA A 651 20.87 20.89 4.44
C ALA A 651 19.97 20.53 5.64
N THR A 652 19.81 19.23 5.90
CA THR A 652 19.17 18.71 7.12
C THR A 652 20.25 18.20 8.07
N PHE A 653 20.56 16.89 8.06
CA PHE A 653 21.66 16.30 8.85
C PHE A 653 23.03 16.50 8.20
N ASN A 654 23.08 16.47 6.87
CA ASN A 654 24.31 16.37 6.09
C ASN A 654 24.48 17.57 5.16
N PRO A 655 25.69 18.14 5.01
CA PRO A 655 25.94 19.15 3.99
C PRO A 655 25.72 18.54 2.60
N VAL A 656 25.03 19.29 1.74
CA VAL A 656 24.73 18.90 0.35
C VAL A 656 26.05 18.70 -0.40
N ALA A 657 26.38 17.47 -0.78
CA ALA A 657 27.63 17.18 -1.49
C ALA A 657 27.57 17.56 -2.96
N ARG A 658 26.39 17.34 -3.56
CA ARG A 658 26.06 17.62 -4.95
C ARG A 658 24.54 17.76 -5.05
N LEU A 659 24.11 18.78 -5.78
CA LEU A 659 22.76 18.92 -6.33
C LEU A 659 22.84 18.58 -7.83
N THR A 660 21.94 17.73 -8.31
CA THR A 660 21.91 17.29 -9.72
C THR A 660 20.50 17.38 -10.27
N LEU A 661 20.29 18.31 -11.21
CA LEU A 661 19.10 18.39 -12.02
C LEU A 661 19.04 17.17 -12.93
N LYS A 662 18.01 16.33 -12.79
CA LYS A 662 17.67 15.30 -13.77
C LYS A 662 16.51 15.82 -14.60
N TYR A 663 16.65 15.82 -15.91
CA TYR A 663 15.61 16.35 -16.81
C TYR A 663 15.39 15.47 -18.03
N ARG A 664 14.19 15.56 -18.59
CA ARG A 664 13.75 14.87 -19.80
C ARG A 664 13.02 15.85 -20.70
N VAL A 665 13.57 16.11 -21.88
CA VAL A 665 12.84 16.77 -22.96
C VAL A 665 11.87 15.75 -23.55
N MET A 666 10.57 16.02 -23.43
CA MET A 666 9.48 15.17 -23.94
C MET A 666 9.65 13.68 -23.52
N PHE A 667 9.89 12.79 -24.49
CA PHE A 667 10.07 11.35 -24.28
C PHE A 667 11.52 10.87 -24.50
N GLY A 668 12.51 11.77 -24.55
CA GLY A 668 13.93 11.43 -24.72
C GLY A 668 14.55 10.63 -23.57
N PRO A 669 15.88 10.40 -23.57
CA PRO A 669 16.58 9.89 -22.39
C PRO A 669 16.49 10.88 -21.21
N THR A 670 16.78 10.42 -19.99
CA THR A 670 16.98 11.32 -18.84
C THR A 670 18.41 11.84 -18.87
N ASN A 671 18.57 13.15 -18.93
CA ASN A 671 19.83 13.87 -18.85
C ASN A 671 20.10 14.29 -17.40
N GLU A 672 21.37 14.44 -17.01
CA GLU A 672 21.78 14.85 -15.67
C GLU A 672 22.81 15.99 -15.73
N VAL A 673 22.54 17.09 -15.02
CA VAL A 673 23.40 18.29 -14.96
C VAL A 673 23.61 18.71 -13.50
N ALA A 674 24.82 19.09 -13.14
CA ALA A 674 25.13 19.60 -11.80
C ALA A 674 24.62 21.05 -11.64
N MET A 675 24.19 21.41 -10.42
CA MET A 675 23.73 22.76 -10.09
C MET A 675 24.76 23.46 -9.17
N ASP A 676 25.17 24.68 -9.49
CA ASP A 676 26.32 25.35 -8.84
C ASP A 676 26.00 25.98 -7.47
N SER A 677 26.83 25.66 -6.48
CA SER A 677 26.42 25.57 -5.07
C SER A 677 26.31 26.88 -4.27
N MET A 678 26.14 28.04 -4.90
CA MET A 678 25.93 29.33 -4.19
C MET A 678 24.84 30.24 -4.78
N ALA A 679 24.37 29.97 -5.99
CA ALA A 679 23.15 30.55 -6.57
C ALA A 679 22.62 29.54 -7.60
N THR A 680 21.94 28.50 -7.11
CA THR A 680 21.76 27.20 -7.78
C THR A 680 20.82 27.25 -8.98
N ALA A 681 21.35 27.76 -10.10
CA ALA A 681 20.78 27.65 -11.44
C ALA A 681 21.50 26.54 -12.23
N ALA A 682 20.77 25.82 -13.08
CA ALA A 682 21.34 24.93 -14.11
C ALA A 682 20.56 25.04 -15.43
N ARG A 683 21.28 24.95 -16.55
CA ARG A 683 20.71 24.98 -17.90
C ARG A 683 20.44 23.57 -18.41
N ALA A 684 19.19 23.33 -18.80
CA ALA A 684 18.81 22.18 -19.63
C ALA A 684 18.83 22.61 -21.10
N THR A 685 19.79 22.06 -21.86
CA THR A 685 20.03 22.38 -23.27
C THR A 685 19.28 21.40 -24.21
N GLY A 686 19.07 21.82 -25.46
CA GLY A 686 18.56 20.93 -26.53
C GLY A 686 17.05 20.65 -26.49
N TYR A 687 16.25 21.61 -26.03
CA TYR A 687 14.80 21.56 -26.22
C TYR A 687 14.44 21.79 -27.69
N SER A 688 13.56 20.96 -28.26
CA SER A 688 13.03 21.15 -29.62
C SER A 688 11.51 20.98 -29.66
N ALA A 689 10.80 21.96 -30.21
CA ALA A 689 9.34 21.99 -30.29
C ALA A 689 8.82 21.39 -31.62
N PRO A 690 7.69 20.65 -31.63
CA PRO A 690 7.03 20.26 -32.88
C PRO A 690 6.45 21.50 -33.60
N PRO A 691 6.74 21.72 -34.89
CA PRO A 691 6.24 22.89 -35.61
C PRO A 691 4.75 22.72 -35.97
N SER A 692 3.82 23.30 -35.20
CA SER A 692 2.52 23.88 -35.63
C SER A 692 1.44 24.07 -34.54
N GLN A 693 1.75 24.57 -33.33
CA GLN A 693 0.69 24.99 -32.37
C GLN A 693 0.96 26.35 -31.68
N PRO A 694 -0.11 27.12 -31.36
CA PRO A 694 -0.03 28.37 -30.59
C PRO A 694 0.28 28.11 -29.10
N PRO A 695 0.74 29.12 -28.33
CA PRO A 695 1.40 28.90 -27.05
C PRO A 695 0.50 28.29 -25.96
N ARG A 696 0.92 27.12 -25.48
CA ARG A 696 0.50 26.45 -24.23
C ARG A 696 1.74 25.86 -23.54
N PRO A 697 1.70 25.52 -22.22
CA PRO A 697 2.90 25.13 -21.48
C PRO A 697 3.58 23.87 -22.05
N PRO A 698 4.86 23.93 -22.46
CA PRO A 698 5.60 22.76 -22.88
C PRO A 698 6.15 22.01 -21.66
N THR A 699 5.71 20.76 -21.46
CA THR A 699 6.10 19.97 -20.28
C THR A 699 7.51 19.38 -20.42
N ALA A 700 8.54 20.17 -20.11
CA ALA A 700 9.85 19.65 -19.76
C ALA A 700 9.79 19.02 -18.36
N LYS A 701 9.87 17.69 -18.24
CA LYS A 701 9.84 17.03 -16.93
C LYS A 701 11.24 17.01 -16.33
N TRP A 702 11.40 17.66 -15.19
CA TRP A 702 12.65 17.69 -14.43
C TRP A 702 12.40 17.47 -12.94
N PHE A 703 13.41 16.96 -12.26
CA PHE A 703 13.44 16.76 -10.82
C PHE A 703 14.89 16.87 -10.34
N ALA A 704 15.13 17.69 -9.33
CA ALA A 704 16.45 17.77 -8.73
C ALA A 704 16.66 16.59 -7.77
N THR A 705 17.83 15.96 -7.85
CA THR A 705 18.27 14.89 -6.95
C THR A 705 19.45 15.35 -6.12
N LEU A 706 19.48 14.88 -4.88
CA LEU A 706 20.44 15.26 -3.87
C LEU A 706 21.27 14.05 -3.46
N SER A 707 22.50 14.28 -3.01
CA SER A 707 23.29 13.26 -2.33
C SER A 707 24.06 13.89 -1.15
N PRO A 708 23.95 13.32 0.06
CA PRO A 708 24.78 13.74 1.21
C PRO A 708 26.24 13.30 1.01
N ARG A 709 27.18 13.95 1.71
CA ARG A 709 28.58 13.49 1.71
C ARG A 709 28.67 12.11 2.39
N PRO A 710 29.41 11.13 1.83
CA PRO A 710 29.75 9.92 2.58
C PRO A 710 30.68 10.29 3.74
N THR A 711 30.34 9.85 4.95
CA THR A 711 31.17 10.04 6.15
C THR A 711 32.37 9.08 6.13
N THR A 712 33.58 9.63 6.05
CA THR A 712 34.83 8.86 6.08
C THR A 712 35.25 8.51 7.50
N MET A 713 34.81 7.35 8.00
CA MET A 713 35.49 6.68 9.12
C MET A 713 35.23 5.16 9.11
N GLY A 714 36.30 4.36 9.32
CA GLY A 714 36.22 2.92 9.58
C GLY A 714 35.88 2.03 8.37
N ALA A 715 36.90 1.38 7.80
CA ALA A 715 36.67 0.33 6.79
C ALA A 715 36.26 -0.99 7.47
N TYR A 716 35.02 -1.44 7.23
CA TYR A 716 34.59 -2.82 7.48
C TYR A 716 33.98 -3.43 6.22
N ARG A 717 34.54 -4.55 5.76
CA ARG A 717 33.93 -5.37 4.70
C ARG A 717 32.79 -6.20 5.31
N ALA A 718 31.57 -5.98 4.84
CA ALA A 718 30.43 -6.86 5.07
C ALA A 718 29.71 -7.16 3.73
N GLY A 719 28.99 -8.27 3.66
CA GLY A 719 28.52 -8.88 2.41
C GLY A 719 27.45 -8.09 1.64
N ARG A 720 27.20 -8.53 0.40
CA ARG A 720 26.09 -8.04 -0.43
C ARG A 720 24.75 -8.25 0.29
N SER A 721 24.03 -7.16 0.56
CA SER A 721 22.60 -7.16 0.89
C SER A 721 21.92 -6.02 0.15
N SER A 722 20.81 -6.30 -0.54
CA SER A 722 20.13 -5.36 -1.44
C SER A 722 18.96 -4.63 -0.77
N THR A 723 19.23 -3.97 0.37
CA THR A 723 18.24 -3.13 1.05
C THR A 723 18.16 -1.74 0.40
N ARG A 724 16.97 -1.37 -0.10
CA ARG A 724 16.69 0.00 -0.59
C ARG A 724 16.93 1.02 0.54
N ARG A 725 17.60 2.13 0.25
CA ARG A 725 17.70 3.27 1.18
C ARG A 725 16.43 4.12 1.11
N PRO A 726 15.71 4.36 2.21
CA PRO A 726 14.76 5.48 2.29
C PRO A 726 15.53 6.81 2.35
N GLY A 727 14.99 7.90 1.80
CA GLY A 727 15.63 9.23 1.81
C GLY A 727 15.67 10.00 0.48
N LEU A 728 14.91 9.59 -0.54
CA LEU A 728 14.75 10.35 -1.78
C LEU A 728 13.39 11.06 -1.82
N ARG A 729 13.35 12.34 -1.43
CA ARG A 729 12.20 13.21 -1.73
C ARG A 729 12.27 13.65 -3.19
N SER A 730 11.30 13.23 -4.01
CA SER A 730 11.00 13.86 -5.29
C SER A 730 10.00 15.00 -5.07
N ILE A 731 10.39 16.23 -5.34
CA ILE A 731 9.46 17.36 -5.44
C ILE A 731 9.03 17.52 -6.89
N TRP A 732 7.74 17.62 -7.11
CA TRP A 732 7.10 17.71 -8.43
C TRP A 732 6.40 19.07 -8.54
N GLU A 733 6.91 19.94 -9.42
CA GLU A 733 6.13 21.06 -9.95
C GLU A 733 5.58 20.71 -11.35
N ARG A 734 4.60 21.48 -11.83
CA ARG A 734 3.80 21.17 -13.03
C ARG A 734 4.27 21.93 -14.28
#